data_AF-A0A821P017-F1
#
_entry.id   AF-A0A821P017-F1
#
_cell.length_a   1.000
_cell.length_b   1.000
_cell.length_c   1.000
_cell.angle_alpha   90.00
_cell.angle_beta   90.00
_cell.angle_gamma   90.00
#
_symmetry.space_group_name_H-M   'P 1'
#
loop_
_entity.id
_entity.type
_entity.pdbx_description
1 polymer ?
#
loop_
_entity_poly.entity_id
_entity_poly.type
_entity_poly.pdbx_seq_one_letter_code
_entity_poly.pdbx_strand_id
1 'polypeptide(L)'
;AQGYATNHIIMTFGGDFHYEIAHEAFKNIDKLIEYVNAEQVNGSIINVFYSTPSCYLYALNKVDRAWTTKTDDFFPYARYSNGYWTGYFTSRATLKRYERHSNNILQATRQLNAFANLNERNNLFVLSDAMGIIQHHDAITGTETEEVAFDYAQRLSNGIGVAENVINKAYSKLLPKDGRSPPASNQFLCQLSNISQCLEIDGQERFTLTLWNPTIHPVVQHARVPVKTDYTIRDPTGQTVLSELIPVSQAIQNIPGRTSITQKQIIFKASLPALGFSTYYFEKKHGEEQKQSKINITYNEACVLQNQNIQVEFDDQGNLHQIFNLNKNISVSFINQGFYWYPGFPGNNSRSKSQASGAYIFRPLTPNALPVSQTRSITCIKTENVQTAIIEFNNWASQELSLYDGGEFVEVEWTVGPIPIDDDIGKEIIIRYDTDIASESKYYTDANGREVLERKRDYRPTWNYTVTETVSGNYYPINTRSFIRTDRSEGGSSIQDGSIEIMVHRRLLYDDQFGVGEPLNETAYGEGLVVRGRHLLIVEPPASSARYHRVGSQRLYMHPIATFSLIEQDYDIYSAAYHQTWSALNDTLPLNVHLLTLDQLGPKDYLVRVEHYFESFEDDTYSQRVTFDLQSLFKSIGTISNTVELTLGANLPLADMKRLNWSTSDNKSSHRTVLTKNSLSNTNIMLIPMQIRTFQVTVGKLSEANALQLYGVKSKLQSIRLRHQSADHGLIRLYIWDKPTNNGLQLSPMKIIGNRWGAMLTNSILRLENHTEEAKEQNMPMYYIPSRSDYHLPFYGQVNESSYFQTSQITHVGMIIDNNREYLNFYDDVLGFRRTRDETTCTSTFDKPSNRMIFNLQEHESYATTDFDDPRSSTDDPQQMHSGRLKIIHFSDKTQLDNNISYANPGSLGYSLYTLRVNSIQMSHEKFETVMQLI
;
A
#
# COMPACT_ATOMS: atom_id res chain seq x y z
N ALA A 1 -7.31 24.42 35.01
CA ALA A 1 -6.67 25.61 34.41
C ALA A 1 -5.14 25.60 34.57
N GLN A 2 -4.60 25.44 35.79
CA GLN A 2 -3.15 25.57 36.06
C GLN A 2 -2.21 24.68 35.21
N GLY A 3 -2.68 23.54 34.70
CA GLY A 3 -1.92 22.68 33.79
C GLY A 3 -1.93 23.09 32.31
N TYR A 4 -2.60 24.20 31.95
CA TYR A 4 -2.74 24.68 30.59
C TYR A 4 -2.07 26.05 30.42
N ALA A 5 -1.50 26.29 29.24
CA ALA A 5 -0.76 27.52 28.94
C ALA A 5 -1.66 28.72 28.56
N THR A 6 -2.97 28.52 28.38
CA THR A 6 -3.92 29.55 27.94
C THR A 6 -5.23 29.48 28.75
N ASN A 7 -6.12 30.44 28.53
CA ASN A 7 -7.48 30.44 29.07
C ASN A 7 -8.47 29.57 28.28
N HIS A 8 -8.02 28.88 27.22
CA HIS A 8 -8.78 27.82 26.56
C HIS A 8 -8.41 26.48 27.18
N ILE A 9 -9.41 25.73 27.64
CA ILE A 9 -9.24 24.43 28.28
C ILE A 9 -10.15 23.43 27.57
N ILE A 10 -9.62 22.24 27.28
CA ILE A 10 -10.43 21.13 26.77
C ILE A 10 -10.93 20.27 27.94
N MET A 11 -12.22 19.96 27.92
CA MET A 11 -12.85 19.00 28.82
C MET A 11 -13.40 17.85 27.98
N THR A 12 -12.75 16.70 28.04
CA THR A 12 -13.20 15.48 27.35
C THR A 12 -14.30 14.83 28.17
N PHE A 13 -15.55 15.22 27.90
CA PHE A 13 -16.73 14.63 28.52
C PHE A 13 -17.00 13.28 27.86
N GLY A 14 -16.68 12.18 28.53
CA GLY A 14 -16.82 10.83 27.98
C GLY A 14 -15.93 9.80 28.68
N GLY A 15 -15.95 8.59 28.14
CA GLY A 15 -15.18 7.42 28.57
C GLY A 15 -15.45 6.26 27.61
N ASP A 16 -14.91 5.09 27.92
CA ASP A 16 -15.08 3.89 27.10
C ASP A 16 -16.57 3.57 26.95
N PHE A 17 -17.04 3.47 25.70
CA PHE A 17 -18.44 3.18 25.34
C PHE A 17 -19.50 4.11 25.99
N HIS A 18 -19.12 5.31 26.43
CA HIS A 18 -19.95 6.15 27.30
C HIS A 18 -21.29 6.65 26.71
N TYR A 19 -21.38 6.77 25.38
CA TYR A 19 -22.49 7.46 24.71
C TYR A 19 -23.59 6.52 24.16
N GLU A 20 -23.72 5.29 24.67
CA GLU A 20 -24.80 4.36 24.29
C GLU A 20 -26.20 4.97 24.47
N ILE A 21 -26.41 5.74 25.54
CA ILE A 21 -27.63 6.54 25.78
C ILE A 21 -27.26 8.03 25.76
N ALA A 22 -26.90 8.52 24.58
CA ALA A 22 -26.37 9.87 24.40
C ALA A 22 -27.27 10.98 24.99
N HIS A 23 -28.59 10.83 24.96
CA HIS A 23 -29.54 11.83 25.46
C HIS A 23 -29.30 12.20 26.94
N GLU A 24 -28.97 11.23 27.80
CA GLU A 24 -28.74 11.50 29.22
C GLU A 24 -27.46 12.31 29.45
N ALA A 25 -26.39 11.98 28.72
CA ALA A 25 -25.14 12.73 28.75
C ALA A 25 -25.35 14.16 28.25
N PHE A 26 -25.98 14.34 27.08
CA PHE A 26 -26.23 15.67 26.52
C PHE A 26 -27.13 16.52 27.42
N LYS A 27 -28.21 15.97 27.99
CA LYS A 27 -29.09 16.68 28.93
C LYS A 27 -28.34 17.22 30.15
N ASN A 28 -27.37 16.47 30.68
CA ASN A 28 -26.58 16.91 31.83
C ASN A 28 -25.53 17.96 31.44
N ILE A 29 -24.90 17.80 30.26
CA ILE A 29 -23.96 18.80 29.74
C ILE A 29 -24.69 20.12 29.42
N ASP A 30 -25.90 20.07 28.85
CA ASP A 30 -26.72 21.25 28.57
C ASP A 30 -26.99 22.05 29.85
N LYS A 31 -27.44 21.36 30.92
CA LYS A 31 -27.62 21.98 32.24
C LYS A 31 -26.32 22.57 32.78
N LEU A 32 -25.21 21.85 32.66
CA LEU A 32 -23.91 22.32 33.12
C LEU A 32 -23.50 23.61 32.38
N ILE A 33 -23.65 23.65 31.06
CA ILE A 33 -23.40 24.83 30.24
C ILE A 33 -24.29 25.99 30.68
N GLU A 34 -25.60 25.75 30.80
CA GLU A 34 -26.59 26.76 31.19
C GLU A 34 -26.25 27.40 32.55
N TYR A 35 -26.12 26.58 33.59
CA TYR A 35 -25.93 27.08 34.96
C TYR A 35 -24.54 27.68 35.17
N VAL A 36 -23.47 27.11 34.60
CA VAL A 36 -22.12 27.68 34.74
C VAL A 36 -22.00 29.03 34.03
N ASN A 37 -22.62 29.16 32.85
CA ASN A 37 -22.60 30.43 32.13
C ASN A 37 -23.52 31.49 32.77
N ALA A 38 -24.63 31.10 33.41
CA ALA A 38 -25.51 32.03 34.12
C ALA A 38 -24.80 32.78 35.26
N GLU A 39 -23.83 32.14 35.93
CA GLU A 39 -23.01 32.77 36.99
C GLU A 39 -22.10 33.90 36.49
N GLN A 40 -21.99 34.12 35.18
CA GLN A 40 -21.33 35.32 34.64
C GLN A 40 -22.01 36.61 35.10
N VAL A 41 -23.33 36.58 35.34
CA VAL A 41 -24.07 37.71 35.94
C VAL A 41 -23.55 38.04 37.35
N ASN A 42 -23.05 37.02 38.08
CA ASN A 42 -22.45 37.15 39.40
C ASN A 42 -20.92 37.37 39.36
N GLY A 43 -20.36 37.67 38.18
CA GLY A 43 -18.94 38.01 38.01
C GLY A 43 -18.02 36.82 37.69
N SER A 44 -18.57 35.63 37.42
CA SER A 44 -17.76 34.51 36.90
C SER A 44 -17.14 34.85 35.54
N ILE A 45 -15.87 34.52 35.35
CA ILE A 45 -15.14 34.69 34.08
C ILE A 45 -15.13 33.42 33.22
N ILE A 46 -15.83 32.37 33.66
CA ILE A 46 -15.84 31.06 33.00
C ILE A 46 -16.93 31.05 31.93
N ASN A 47 -16.58 30.54 30.75
CA ASN A 47 -17.52 30.27 29.67
C ASN A 47 -17.34 28.83 29.19
N VAL A 48 -18.42 28.04 29.22
CA VAL A 48 -18.44 26.63 28.80
C VAL A 48 -19.37 26.48 27.61
N PHE A 49 -18.98 25.68 26.63
CA PHE A 49 -19.76 25.42 25.43
C PHE A 49 -19.31 24.10 24.78
N TYR A 50 -20.17 23.50 23.96
CA TYR A 50 -19.78 22.35 23.14
C TYR A 50 -18.69 22.74 22.15
N SER A 51 -17.69 21.88 22.02
CA SER A 51 -16.57 22.12 21.12
C SER A 51 -16.01 20.79 20.60
N THR A 52 -15.03 20.87 19.73
CA THR A 52 -14.29 19.73 19.19
C THR A 52 -12.79 19.95 19.41
N PRO A 53 -11.96 18.90 19.34
CA PRO A 53 -10.51 19.06 19.38
C PRO A 53 -9.97 20.01 18.30
N SER A 54 -10.59 20.05 17.11
CA SER A 54 -10.18 20.96 16.03
C SER A 54 -10.50 22.43 16.34
N CYS A 55 -11.69 22.72 16.88
CA CYS A 55 -12.05 24.07 17.33
C CYS A 55 -11.13 24.54 18.47
N TYR A 56 -10.80 23.65 19.40
CA TYR A 56 -9.85 23.93 20.48
C TYR A 56 -8.45 24.27 19.94
N LEU A 57 -7.89 23.46 19.05
CA LEU A 57 -6.59 23.74 18.42
C LEU A 57 -6.59 25.05 17.61
N TYR A 58 -7.69 25.37 16.92
CA TYR A 58 -7.84 26.63 16.20
C TYR A 58 -7.87 27.84 17.13
N ALA A 59 -8.55 27.73 18.29
CA ALA A 59 -8.53 28.76 19.32
C ALA A 59 -7.11 28.96 19.86
N LEU A 60 -6.38 27.88 20.18
CA LEU A 60 -4.98 27.95 20.62
C LEU A 60 -4.07 28.59 19.57
N ASN A 61 -4.28 28.29 18.29
CA ASN A 61 -3.47 28.83 17.20
C ASN A 61 -3.62 30.35 17.02
N LYS A 62 -4.77 30.91 17.43
CA LYS A 62 -5.04 32.35 17.41
C LYS A 62 -4.46 33.10 18.61
N VAL A 63 -4.04 32.39 19.64
CA VAL A 63 -3.37 33.03 20.78
C VAL A 63 -1.97 33.44 20.33
N ASP A 64 -1.66 34.73 20.46
CA ASP A 64 -0.31 35.26 20.18
C ASP A 64 0.67 34.79 21.26
N ARG A 65 1.16 33.56 21.10
CA ARG A 65 2.04 32.87 22.05
C ARG A 65 3.02 31.96 21.33
N ALA A 66 4.24 31.93 21.84
CA ALA A 66 5.24 30.94 21.48
C ALA A 66 5.05 29.62 22.26
N TRP A 67 5.10 28.50 21.54
CA TRP A 67 4.94 27.14 22.07
C TRP A 67 6.29 26.42 22.21
N THR A 68 6.41 25.55 23.21
CA THR A 68 7.62 24.73 23.40
C THR A 68 7.67 23.59 22.39
N THR A 69 8.86 23.26 21.90
CA THR A 69 9.09 22.13 20.98
C THR A 69 9.37 20.82 21.72
N LYS A 70 8.89 19.70 21.17
CA LYS A 70 9.17 18.33 21.61
C LYS A 70 9.61 17.54 20.38
N THR A 71 10.71 16.78 20.48
CA THR A 71 11.33 16.11 19.31
C THR A 71 11.61 14.62 19.51
N ASP A 72 11.64 14.15 20.75
CA ASP A 72 11.70 12.74 21.16
C ASP A 72 10.29 12.14 21.30
N ASP A 73 10.20 10.83 21.58
CA ASP A 73 8.94 10.11 21.74
C ASP A 73 8.39 10.14 23.18
N PHE A 74 7.35 9.33 23.45
CA PHE A 74 6.70 9.22 24.76
C PHE A 74 6.86 7.82 25.37
N PHE A 75 7.94 7.10 25.00
CA PHE A 75 8.22 5.77 25.53
C PHE A 75 9.33 5.76 26.60
N PRO A 76 9.33 4.75 27.48
CA PRO A 76 8.17 3.92 27.84
C PRO A 76 7.16 4.71 28.70
N TYR A 77 5.89 4.32 28.60
CA TYR A 77 4.82 4.83 29.46
C TYR A 77 4.82 4.12 30.81
N ALA A 78 4.59 4.88 31.89
CA ALA A 78 4.35 4.36 33.22
C ALA A 78 3.24 5.14 33.91
N ARG A 79 2.26 4.43 34.47
CA ARG A 79 1.18 5.05 35.26
C ARG A 79 1.63 5.37 36.69
N TYR A 80 2.47 4.50 37.27
CA TYR A 80 3.05 4.62 38.61
C TYR A 80 4.49 4.10 38.60
N SER A 81 5.22 4.23 39.73
CA SER A 81 6.66 3.89 39.81
C SER A 81 7.00 2.47 39.37
N ASN A 82 6.13 1.48 39.62
CA ASN A 82 6.40 0.06 39.35
C ASN A 82 5.46 -0.52 38.28
N GLY A 83 4.89 0.34 37.43
CA GLY A 83 3.89 -0.04 36.43
C GLY A 83 4.27 0.50 35.06
N TYR A 84 5.42 0.05 34.54
CA TYR A 84 5.86 0.34 33.17
C TYR A 84 5.14 -0.56 32.17
N TRP A 85 4.53 0.06 31.17
CA TRP A 85 3.77 -0.61 30.11
C TRP A 85 4.73 -1.01 28.99
N THR A 86 5.62 -1.93 29.31
CA THR A 86 6.66 -2.42 28.38
C THR A 86 6.55 -3.92 28.12
N GLY A 87 5.59 -4.60 28.76
CA GLY A 87 5.31 -6.01 28.52
C GLY A 87 4.60 -6.24 27.18
N TYR A 88 3.66 -5.36 26.83
CA TYR A 88 2.91 -5.46 25.57
C TYR A 88 3.77 -5.31 24.31
N PHE A 89 5.02 -4.84 24.45
CA PHE A 89 5.97 -4.85 23.34
C PHE A 89 6.22 -6.29 22.83
N THR A 90 6.05 -7.31 23.69
CA THR A 90 6.24 -8.74 23.33
C THR A 90 4.98 -9.61 23.53
N SER A 91 3.99 -9.22 24.34
CA SER A 91 2.77 -10.03 24.58
C SER A 91 2.13 -10.55 23.29
N ARG A 92 1.71 -11.82 23.25
CA ARG A 92 1.14 -12.47 22.04
C ARG A 92 2.07 -12.40 20.82
N ALA A 93 3.32 -12.84 20.98
CA ALA A 93 4.37 -12.74 19.97
C ALA A 93 4.07 -13.47 18.66
N THR A 94 3.21 -14.49 18.66
CA THR A 94 2.75 -15.19 17.44
C THR A 94 1.80 -14.31 16.63
N LEU A 95 0.86 -13.61 17.28
CA LEU A 95 -0.07 -12.69 16.62
C LEU A 95 0.66 -11.51 15.99
N LYS A 96 1.67 -10.95 16.68
CA LYS A 96 2.57 -9.92 16.13
C LYS A 96 3.30 -10.37 14.86
N ARG A 97 3.73 -11.64 14.80
CA ARG A 97 4.32 -12.19 13.58
C ARG A 97 3.29 -12.43 12.48
N TYR A 98 2.09 -12.87 12.86
CA TYR A 98 1.03 -13.15 11.92
C TYR A 98 0.54 -11.88 11.23
N GLU A 99 0.51 -10.76 11.94
CA GLU A 99 0.31 -9.42 11.37
C GLU A 99 1.36 -9.10 10.29
N ARG A 100 2.66 -9.26 10.59
CA ARG A 100 3.75 -8.96 9.64
C ARG A 100 3.68 -9.84 8.40
N HIS A 101 3.39 -11.12 8.60
CA HIS A 101 3.21 -12.09 7.52
C HIS A 101 2.02 -11.74 6.62
N SER A 102 0.88 -11.44 7.23
CA SER A 102 -0.36 -11.08 6.54
C SER A 102 -0.23 -9.76 5.79
N ASN A 103 0.49 -8.77 6.34
CA ASN A 103 0.80 -7.54 5.62
C ASN A 103 1.64 -7.80 4.37
N ASN A 104 2.69 -8.63 4.46
CA ASN A 104 3.50 -8.97 3.28
C ASN A 104 2.65 -9.60 2.17
N ILE A 105 1.79 -10.58 2.52
CA ILE A 105 0.85 -11.19 1.58
C ILE A 105 -0.09 -10.13 0.98
N LEU A 106 -0.64 -9.23 1.80
CA LEU A 106 -1.52 -8.15 1.31
C LEU A 106 -0.81 -7.24 0.31
N GLN A 107 0.41 -6.78 0.61
CA GLN A 107 1.15 -5.89 -0.29
C GLN A 107 1.53 -6.60 -1.60
N ALA A 108 2.05 -7.82 -1.53
CA ALA A 108 2.38 -8.62 -2.70
C ALA A 108 1.14 -8.89 -3.57
N THR A 109 -0.01 -9.20 -2.94
CA THR A 109 -1.26 -9.46 -3.67
C THR A 109 -1.82 -8.19 -4.31
N ARG A 110 -1.70 -7.02 -3.67
CA ARG A 110 -2.06 -5.74 -4.30
C ARG A 110 -1.21 -5.43 -5.53
N GLN A 111 0.09 -5.72 -5.48
CA GLN A 111 0.98 -5.59 -6.63
C GLN A 111 0.56 -6.54 -7.76
N LEU A 112 0.36 -7.82 -7.46
CA LEU A 112 -0.11 -8.81 -8.43
C LEU A 112 -1.46 -8.41 -9.05
N ASN A 113 -2.41 -7.95 -8.24
CA ASN A 113 -3.70 -7.42 -8.70
C ASN A 113 -3.53 -6.25 -9.68
N ALA A 114 -2.65 -5.30 -9.36
CA ALA A 114 -2.37 -4.14 -10.20
C ALA A 114 -1.69 -4.52 -11.52
N PHE A 115 -0.66 -5.38 -11.48
CA PHE A 115 0.10 -5.77 -12.66
C PHE A 115 -0.65 -6.72 -13.59
N ALA A 116 -1.51 -7.59 -13.04
CA ALA A 116 -2.42 -8.42 -13.84
C ALA A 116 -3.70 -7.67 -14.26
N ASN A 117 -3.84 -6.40 -13.85
CA ASN A 117 -5.01 -5.54 -14.12
C ASN A 117 -6.33 -6.28 -13.87
N LEU A 118 -6.53 -6.74 -12.63
CA LEU A 118 -7.70 -7.53 -12.25
C LEU A 118 -8.84 -6.69 -11.67
N ASN A 119 -8.52 -5.53 -11.08
CA ASN A 119 -9.49 -4.67 -10.39
C ASN A 119 -10.21 -5.37 -9.21
N GLU A 120 -9.48 -6.21 -8.47
CA GLU A 120 -10.00 -7.06 -7.38
C GLU A 120 -9.92 -6.38 -5.99
N ARG A 121 -9.82 -5.05 -5.94
CA ARG A 121 -9.64 -4.29 -4.70
C ARG A 121 -10.73 -4.56 -3.66
N ASN A 122 -11.97 -4.76 -4.09
CA ASN A 122 -13.09 -5.07 -3.20
C ASN A 122 -12.92 -6.43 -2.51
N ASN A 123 -12.38 -7.43 -3.21
CA ASN A 123 -12.11 -8.73 -2.59
C ASN A 123 -10.94 -8.63 -1.61
N LEU A 124 -9.90 -7.87 -1.96
CA LEU A 124 -8.78 -7.58 -1.04
C LEU A 124 -9.17 -6.68 0.14
N PHE A 125 -10.37 -6.12 0.17
CA PHE A 125 -10.85 -5.37 1.33
C PHE A 125 -10.95 -6.27 2.57
N VAL A 126 -11.27 -7.56 2.43
CA VAL A 126 -11.37 -8.49 3.58
C VAL A 126 -10.04 -8.55 4.35
N LEU A 127 -8.93 -8.77 3.65
CA LEU A 127 -7.60 -8.76 4.29
C LEU A 127 -7.18 -7.35 4.69
N SER A 128 -7.53 -6.32 3.92
CA SER A 128 -7.21 -4.93 4.26
C SER A 128 -7.90 -4.46 5.54
N ASP A 129 -9.15 -4.89 5.77
CA ASP A 129 -9.95 -4.60 6.95
C ASP A 129 -9.39 -5.34 8.18
N ALA A 130 -9.12 -6.66 8.05
CA ALA A 130 -8.43 -7.42 9.09
C ALA A 130 -7.08 -6.79 9.47
N MET A 131 -6.30 -6.36 8.47
CA MET A 131 -5.04 -5.65 8.69
C MET A 131 -5.23 -4.25 9.29
N GLY A 132 -6.38 -3.60 9.13
CA GLY A 132 -6.70 -2.36 9.81
C GLY A 132 -7.08 -2.58 11.27
N ILE A 133 -7.94 -3.57 11.53
CA ILE A 133 -8.39 -3.97 12.87
C ILE A 133 -7.22 -4.43 13.73
N ILE A 134 -6.31 -5.24 13.20
CA ILE A 134 -5.16 -5.74 13.98
C ILE A 134 -4.24 -4.62 14.47
N GLN A 135 -4.23 -3.43 13.84
CA GLN A 135 -3.46 -2.28 14.34
C GLN A 135 -4.09 -1.61 15.58
N HIS A 136 -5.25 -2.08 16.03
CA HIS A 136 -5.88 -1.63 17.26
C HIS A 136 -4.90 -1.77 18.44
N HIS A 137 -5.00 -0.83 19.40
CA HIS A 137 -4.09 -0.75 20.54
C HIS A 137 -4.35 -1.83 21.62
N ASP A 138 -5.37 -2.66 21.42
CA ASP A 138 -5.61 -3.94 22.10
C ASP A 138 -5.73 -5.08 21.09
N ALA A 139 -4.85 -5.09 20.09
CA ALA A 139 -4.75 -6.18 19.14
C ALA A 139 -3.28 -6.48 18.86
N ILE A 140 -2.59 -5.61 18.10
CA ILE A 140 -1.16 -5.78 17.85
C ILE A 140 -0.33 -5.71 19.14
N THR A 141 -0.84 -5.07 20.19
CA THR A 141 -0.24 -5.00 21.52
C THR A 141 -0.36 -6.32 22.29
N GLY A 142 -1.34 -7.17 21.98
CA GLY A 142 -1.60 -8.41 22.68
C GLY A 142 -2.20 -8.19 24.07
N THR A 143 -3.09 -7.20 24.18
CA THR A 143 -3.73 -6.74 25.44
C THR A 143 -5.25 -6.94 25.46
N GLU A 144 -5.76 -7.70 24.50
CA GLU A 144 -7.09 -8.28 24.44
C GLU A 144 -7.19 -9.61 25.22
N THR A 145 -8.41 -10.12 25.40
CA THR A 145 -8.65 -11.48 25.90
C THR A 145 -8.26 -12.54 24.87
N GLU A 146 -8.05 -13.79 25.31
CA GLU A 146 -7.60 -14.88 24.42
C GLU A 146 -8.61 -15.19 23.32
N GLU A 147 -9.92 -15.15 23.63
CA GLU A 147 -10.99 -15.32 22.64
C GLU A 147 -10.95 -14.24 21.54
N VAL A 148 -10.65 -12.99 21.91
CA VAL A 148 -10.54 -11.87 20.96
C VAL A 148 -9.26 -12.00 20.13
N ALA A 149 -8.15 -12.47 20.71
CA ALA A 149 -6.93 -12.80 19.97
C ALA A 149 -7.19 -13.87 18.90
N PHE A 150 -8.02 -14.88 19.20
CA PHE A 150 -8.46 -15.88 18.23
C PHE A 150 -9.36 -15.30 17.12
N ASP A 151 -10.26 -14.36 17.43
CA ASP A 151 -11.04 -13.64 16.41
C ASP A 151 -10.12 -12.88 15.45
N TYR A 152 -9.13 -12.15 15.98
CA TYR A 152 -8.14 -11.46 15.14
C TYR A 152 -7.35 -12.42 14.24
N ALA A 153 -6.87 -13.54 14.78
CA ALA A 153 -6.16 -14.56 14.00
C ALA A 153 -7.08 -15.17 12.92
N GLN A 154 -8.34 -15.43 13.24
CA GLN A 154 -9.32 -15.96 12.28
C GLN A 154 -9.58 -14.96 11.13
N ARG A 155 -9.73 -13.66 11.43
CA ARG A 155 -9.88 -12.61 10.40
C ARG A 155 -8.69 -12.55 9.44
N LEU A 156 -7.47 -12.60 9.98
CA LEU A 156 -6.25 -12.63 9.16
C LEU A 156 -6.22 -13.87 8.25
N SER A 157 -6.52 -15.05 8.81
CA SER A 157 -6.59 -16.32 8.06
C SER A 157 -7.61 -16.27 6.92
N ASN A 158 -8.83 -15.81 7.20
CA ASN A 158 -9.88 -15.63 6.21
C ASN A 158 -9.46 -14.65 5.10
N GLY A 159 -8.83 -13.53 5.48
CA GLY A 159 -8.31 -12.56 4.53
C GLY A 159 -7.20 -13.13 3.63
N ILE A 160 -6.30 -13.94 4.17
CA ILE A 160 -5.25 -14.63 3.40
C ILE A 160 -5.87 -15.59 2.37
N GLY A 161 -6.91 -16.35 2.75
CA GLY A 161 -7.64 -17.21 1.81
C GLY A 161 -8.25 -16.44 0.63
N VAL A 162 -8.78 -15.24 0.87
CA VAL A 162 -9.27 -14.36 -0.20
C VAL A 162 -8.12 -13.83 -1.05
N ALA A 163 -6.99 -13.47 -0.44
CA ALA A 163 -5.79 -13.02 -1.17
C ALA A 163 -5.23 -14.12 -2.09
N GLU A 164 -5.23 -15.38 -1.66
CA GLU A 164 -4.80 -16.52 -2.47
C GLU A 164 -5.64 -16.66 -3.76
N ASN A 165 -6.96 -16.42 -3.69
CA ASN A 165 -7.81 -16.40 -4.88
C ASN A 165 -7.42 -15.30 -5.88
N VAL A 166 -7.03 -14.12 -5.38
CA VAL A 166 -6.56 -13.01 -6.22
C VAL A 166 -5.18 -13.32 -6.82
N ILE A 167 -4.28 -13.96 -6.06
CA ILE A 167 -2.99 -14.46 -6.55
C ILE A 167 -3.22 -15.43 -7.72
N ASN A 168 -4.16 -16.37 -7.58
CA ASN A 168 -4.53 -17.31 -8.65
C ASN A 168 -5.03 -16.61 -9.92
N LYS A 169 -5.91 -15.62 -9.78
CA LYS A 169 -6.38 -14.78 -10.89
C LYS A 169 -5.24 -13.98 -11.54
N ALA A 170 -4.24 -13.57 -10.78
CA ALA A 170 -3.08 -12.86 -11.32
C ALA A 170 -2.21 -13.82 -12.13
N TYR A 171 -1.88 -14.97 -11.57
CA TYR A 171 -1.06 -15.98 -12.24
C TYR A 171 -1.74 -16.62 -13.45
N SER A 172 -3.07 -16.69 -13.50
CA SER A 172 -3.79 -17.13 -14.71
C SER A 172 -3.58 -16.18 -15.90
N LYS A 173 -3.20 -14.92 -15.67
CA LYS A 173 -2.83 -13.95 -16.71
C LYS A 173 -1.31 -13.83 -16.91
N LEU A 174 -0.53 -13.92 -15.83
CA LEU A 174 0.91 -13.62 -15.87
C LEU A 174 1.79 -14.84 -16.20
N LEU A 175 1.35 -16.07 -15.89
CA LEU A 175 2.11 -17.28 -16.20
C LEU A 175 2.01 -17.71 -17.67
N PRO A 176 0.82 -17.76 -18.32
CA PRO A 176 0.73 -18.26 -19.69
C PRO A 176 1.53 -17.42 -20.67
N LYS A 177 2.25 -18.09 -21.57
CA LYS A 177 2.80 -17.43 -22.76
C LYS A 177 1.69 -17.08 -23.74
N ASP A 178 1.95 -16.14 -24.64
CA ASP A 178 0.97 -15.67 -25.63
C ASP A 178 0.25 -16.83 -26.35
N GLY A 179 -1.09 -16.81 -26.29
CA GLY A 179 -1.95 -17.83 -26.91
C GLY A 179 -2.01 -19.18 -26.18
N ARG A 180 -1.42 -19.31 -24.98
CA ARG A 180 -1.53 -20.50 -24.13
C ARG A 180 -2.64 -20.36 -23.09
N SER A 181 -3.20 -21.49 -22.69
CA SER A 181 -4.21 -21.55 -21.63
C SER A 181 -3.60 -21.28 -20.25
N PRO A 182 -4.39 -20.75 -19.30
CA PRO A 182 -4.03 -20.71 -17.89
C PRO A 182 -3.60 -22.07 -17.32
N PRO A 183 -2.76 -22.10 -16.27
CA PRO A 183 -2.48 -23.32 -15.52
C PRO A 183 -3.78 -24.02 -15.08
N ALA A 184 -3.85 -25.34 -15.27
CA ALA A 184 -5.01 -26.13 -14.86
C ALA A 184 -5.14 -26.22 -13.33
N SER A 185 -4.00 -26.27 -12.64
CA SER A 185 -3.92 -26.32 -11.18
C SER A 185 -3.77 -24.92 -10.60
N ASN A 186 -4.47 -24.67 -9.50
CA ASN A 186 -4.27 -23.46 -8.71
C ASN A 186 -2.91 -23.45 -8.01
N GLN A 187 -2.44 -22.25 -7.71
CA GLN A 187 -1.36 -21.94 -6.80
C GLN A 187 -1.92 -21.84 -5.37
N PHE A 188 -1.18 -22.35 -4.38
CA PHE A 188 -1.58 -22.29 -2.96
C PHE A 188 -0.38 -21.93 -2.07
N LEU A 189 -0.67 -21.39 -0.89
CA LEU A 189 0.33 -20.97 0.11
C LEU A 189 0.52 -22.04 1.19
N CYS A 190 1.77 -22.46 1.45
CA CYS A 190 2.11 -23.31 2.59
C CYS A 190 2.27 -22.49 3.88
N GLN A 191 1.15 -22.18 4.57
CA GLN A 191 1.15 -21.32 5.77
C GLN A 191 1.89 -21.90 6.98
N LEU A 192 2.13 -23.22 7.00
CA LEU A 192 2.84 -23.94 8.07
C LEU A 192 4.30 -24.28 7.73
N SER A 193 4.86 -23.63 6.71
CA SER A 193 6.26 -23.82 6.30
C SER A 193 7.26 -23.45 7.40
N ASN A 194 6.89 -22.56 8.33
CA ASN A 194 7.70 -22.21 9.50
C ASN A 194 7.89 -23.36 10.50
N ILE A 195 7.05 -24.39 10.49
CA ILE A 195 7.23 -25.61 11.29
C ILE A 195 7.65 -26.80 10.41
N SER A 196 8.26 -26.49 9.25
CA SER A 196 8.66 -27.46 8.22
C SER A 196 7.51 -28.40 7.84
N GLN A 197 6.32 -27.83 7.58
CA GLN A 197 5.12 -28.56 7.16
C GLN A 197 4.46 -27.91 5.93
N CYS A 198 4.33 -28.69 4.86
CA CYS A 198 3.41 -28.43 3.76
C CYS A 198 2.90 -29.76 3.19
N LEU A 199 1.71 -30.16 3.62
CA LEU A 199 1.20 -31.53 3.40
C LEU A 199 0.78 -31.77 1.94
N GLU A 200 0.44 -30.69 1.22
CA GLU A 200 -0.05 -30.72 -0.15
C GLU A 200 1.03 -31.20 -1.14
N ILE A 201 2.31 -30.88 -0.87
CA ILE A 201 3.46 -31.27 -1.70
C ILE A 201 4.14 -32.58 -1.23
N ASP A 202 3.71 -33.14 -0.10
CA ASP A 202 4.35 -34.31 0.50
C ASP A 202 4.21 -35.55 -0.41
N GLY A 203 5.33 -36.00 -0.97
CA GLY A 203 5.44 -37.22 -1.77
C GLY A 203 4.93 -37.11 -3.22
N GLN A 204 4.54 -35.91 -3.65
CA GLN A 204 4.07 -35.64 -5.02
C GLN A 204 5.14 -35.96 -6.06
N GLU A 205 4.70 -36.33 -7.26
CA GLU A 205 5.62 -36.65 -8.34
C GLU A 205 6.31 -35.38 -8.87
N ARG A 206 5.51 -34.33 -9.11
CA ARG A 206 5.96 -33.04 -9.63
C ARG A 206 5.16 -31.90 -9.01
N PHE A 207 5.84 -30.79 -8.78
CA PHE A 207 5.22 -29.54 -8.39
C PHE A 207 6.10 -28.36 -8.80
N THR A 208 5.56 -27.15 -8.69
CA THR A 208 6.31 -25.90 -8.90
C THR A 208 6.28 -25.05 -7.65
N LEU A 209 7.37 -24.31 -7.43
CA LEU A 209 7.48 -23.25 -6.45
C LEU A 209 7.66 -21.92 -7.19
N THR A 210 6.66 -21.06 -7.12
CA THR A 210 6.73 -19.70 -7.67
C THR A 210 6.99 -18.71 -6.54
N LEU A 211 8.08 -17.95 -6.67
CA LEU A 211 8.50 -16.97 -5.68
C LEU A 211 8.27 -15.57 -6.24
N TRP A 212 7.35 -14.80 -5.68
CA TRP A 212 7.14 -13.40 -6.03
C TRP A 212 7.96 -12.50 -5.11
N ASN A 213 8.86 -11.70 -5.69
CA ASN A 213 9.63 -10.66 -4.99
C ASN A 213 8.88 -9.32 -5.03
N PRO A 214 8.35 -8.85 -3.89
CA PRO A 214 7.59 -7.59 -3.82
C PRO A 214 8.49 -6.34 -3.75
N THR A 215 9.81 -6.48 -3.79
CA THR A 215 10.76 -5.36 -3.70
C THR A 215 11.19 -4.84 -5.07
N ILE A 216 11.61 -3.57 -5.15
CA ILE A 216 12.07 -2.93 -6.40
C ILE A 216 13.50 -3.26 -6.80
N HIS A 217 14.14 -4.21 -6.10
CA HIS A 217 15.47 -4.72 -6.38
C HIS A 217 15.42 -6.23 -6.57
N PRO A 218 16.31 -6.80 -7.40
CA PRO A 218 16.50 -8.24 -7.46
C PRO A 218 16.90 -8.75 -6.07
N VAL A 219 16.41 -9.94 -5.75
CA VAL A 219 16.69 -10.61 -4.48
C VAL A 219 17.25 -11.98 -4.80
N VAL A 220 18.37 -12.29 -4.16
CA VAL A 220 18.87 -13.65 -4.04
C VAL A 220 18.58 -14.10 -2.61
N GLN A 221 17.90 -15.22 -2.47
CA GLN A 221 17.58 -15.81 -1.16
C GLN A 221 17.73 -17.33 -1.21
N HIS A 222 17.75 -17.97 -0.05
CA HIS A 222 17.76 -19.43 0.04
C HIS A 222 16.35 -19.90 0.39
N ALA A 223 15.72 -20.65 -0.52
CA ALA A 223 14.41 -21.22 -0.28
C ALA A 223 14.55 -22.51 0.54
N ARG A 224 13.73 -22.65 1.59
CA ARG A 224 13.61 -23.87 2.41
C ARG A 224 12.27 -24.53 2.10
N VAL A 225 12.30 -25.77 1.59
CA VAL A 225 11.09 -26.51 1.21
C VAL A 225 11.03 -27.83 2.00
N PRO A 226 10.02 -28.05 2.86
CA PRO A 226 9.88 -29.31 3.56
C PRO A 226 9.52 -30.42 2.57
N VAL A 227 10.28 -31.52 2.58
CA VAL A 227 10.04 -32.65 1.67
C VAL A 227 10.31 -34.00 2.32
N LYS A 228 9.47 -34.98 2.00
CA LYS A 228 9.65 -36.38 2.42
C LYS A 228 10.67 -37.15 1.57
N THR A 229 10.90 -36.71 0.34
CA THR A 229 11.71 -37.41 -0.68
C THR A 229 12.63 -36.41 -1.40
N ASP A 230 13.55 -36.93 -2.19
CA ASP A 230 14.51 -36.11 -2.92
C ASP A 230 13.92 -35.66 -4.25
N TYR A 231 14.21 -34.41 -4.63
CA TYR A 231 13.77 -33.83 -5.89
C TYR A 231 14.97 -33.33 -6.69
N THR A 232 14.85 -33.40 -8.01
CA THR A 232 15.64 -32.61 -8.95
C THR A 232 14.93 -31.28 -9.13
N ILE A 233 15.65 -30.18 -8.87
CA ILE A 233 15.11 -28.82 -9.00
C ILE A 233 15.67 -28.19 -10.26
N ARG A 234 14.81 -27.64 -11.12
CA ARG A 234 15.21 -26.84 -12.29
C ARG A 234 14.86 -25.38 -12.07
N ASP A 235 15.78 -24.50 -12.45
CA ASP A 235 15.59 -23.06 -12.43
C ASP A 235 14.77 -22.57 -13.65
N PRO A 236 14.47 -21.25 -13.73
CA PRO A 236 13.76 -20.69 -14.87
C PRO A 236 14.45 -20.88 -16.24
N THR A 237 15.74 -21.19 -16.28
CA THR A 237 16.52 -21.47 -17.50
C THR A 237 16.54 -22.95 -17.88
N GLY A 238 16.01 -23.82 -17.01
CA GLY A 238 15.96 -25.27 -17.18
C GLY A 238 17.19 -26.00 -16.64
N GLN A 239 18.13 -25.27 -16.06
CA GLN A 239 19.32 -25.83 -15.45
C GLN A 239 18.99 -26.41 -14.07
N THR A 240 19.58 -27.55 -13.77
CA THR A 240 19.47 -28.16 -12.44
C THR A 240 20.16 -27.28 -11.41
N VAL A 241 19.44 -26.91 -10.35
CA VAL A 241 19.97 -26.12 -9.24
C VAL A 241 20.65 -27.05 -8.24
N LEU A 242 21.78 -26.60 -7.70
CA LEU A 242 22.38 -27.25 -6.53
C LEU A 242 21.42 -27.14 -5.35
N SER A 243 20.90 -28.28 -4.93
CA SER A 243 19.96 -28.38 -3.82
C SER A 243 20.48 -29.37 -2.78
N GLU A 244 20.36 -29.02 -1.51
CA GLU A 244 20.90 -29.82 -0.41
C GLU A 244 19.78 -30.18 0.55
N LEU A 245 19.81 -31.42 1.03
CA LEU A 245 18.78 -31.97 1.88
C LEU A 245 19.25 -31.98 3.33
N ILE A 246 18.78 -31.05 4.14
CA ILE A 246 19.20 -30.92 5.54
C ILE A 246 18.13 -31.51 6.49
N PRO A 247 18.53 -32.08 7.64
CA PRO A 247 17.58 -32.54 8.65
C PRO A 247 16.82 -31.35 9.26
N VAL A 248 15.57 -31.58 9.61
CA VAL A 248 14.76 -30.66 10.44
C VAL A 248 15.14 -30.89 11.91
N SER A 249 15.38 -29.82 12.67
CA SER A 249 15.79 -29.92 14.08
C SER A 249 14.74 -30.63 14.94
N GLN A 250 15.18 -31.28 16.03
CA GLN A 250 14.28 -32.00 16.92
C GLN A 250 13.28 -31.05 17.59
N ALA A 251 13.70 -29.83 17.91
CA ALA A 251 12.83 -28.78 18.44
C ALA A 251 11.64 -28.48 17.51
N ILE A 252 11.86 -28.39 16.19
CA ILE A 252 10.78 -28.18 15.21
C ILE A 252 9.90 -29.43 15.09
N GLN A 253 10.51 -30.63 15.05
CA GLN A 253 9.77 -31.89 14.97
C GLN A 253 8.82 -32.10 16.16
N ASN A 254 9.20 -31.59 17.34
CA ASN A 254 8.45 -31.72 18.59
C ASN A 254 7.41 -30.60 18.84
N ILE A 255 7.24 -29.64 17.93
CA ILE A 255 6.26 -28.56 18.10
C ILE A 255 4.84 -29.16 18.24
N PRO A 256 4.10 -28.86 19.32
CA PRO A 256 2.72 -29.31 19.47
C PRO A 256 1.84 -28.88 18.29
N GLY A 257 1.00 -29.80 17.80
CA GLY A 257 0.12 -29.57 16.65
C GLY A 257 0.77 -29.79 15.28
N ARG A 258 2.08 -30.01 15.20
CA ARG A 258 2.74 -30.45 13.97
C ARG A 258 2.32 -31.89 13.63
N THR A 259 1.79 -32.09 12.43
CA THR A 259 1.28 -33.41 11.98
C THR A 259 2.12 -34.04 10.88
N SER A 260 3.03 -33.30 10.26
CA SER A 260 3.90 -33.82 9.20
C SER A 260 4.92 -34.82 9.74
N ILE A 261 5.13 -35.92 9.01
CA ILE A 261 6.22 -36.88 9.26
C ILE A 261 7.53 -36.51 8.54
N THR A 262 7.56 -35.36 7.87
CA THR A 262 8.74 -34.88 7.14
C THR A 262 9.86 -34.54 8.10
N GLN A 263 11.04 -35.17 7.92
CA GLN A 263 12.22 -34.99 8.79
C GLN A 263 13.35 -34.23 8.09
N LYS A 264 13.14 -33.82 6.84
CA LYS A 264 14.16 -33.18 6.00
C LYS A 264 13.55 -32.02 5.23
N GLN A 265 14.40 -31.09 4.84
CA GLN A 265 14.02 -29.96 4.00
C GLN A 265 15.10 -29.71 2.96
N ILE A 266 14.68 -29.37 1.75
CA ILE A 266 15.59 -28.96 0.69
C ILE A 266 15.90 -27.47 0.85
N ILE A 267 17.17 -27.13 0.72
CA ILE A 267 17.66 -25.77 0.61
C ILE A 267 18.34 -25.58 -0.73
N PHE A 268 18.00 -24.48 -1.41
CA PHE A 268 18.64 -24.07 -2.65
C PHE A 268 18.62 -22.55 -2.81
N LYS A 269 19.57 -22.02 -3.57
CA LYS A 269 19.67 -20.59 -3.90
C LYS A 269 18.67 -20.20 -4.98
N ALA A 270 17.78 -19.28 -4.66
CA ALA A 270 16.78 -18.73 -5.57
C ALA A 270 17.12 -17.27 -5.95
N SER A 271 17.04 -16.95 -7.24
CA SER A 271 17.30 -15.62 -7.80
C SER A 271 16.02 -15.06 -8.42
N LEU A 272 15.61 -13.89 -7.94
CA LEU A 272 14.33 -13.27 -8.28
C LEU A 272 14.55 -11.88 -8.89
N PRO A 273 13.83 -11.54 -9.97
CA PRO A 273 13.85 -10.18 -10.50
C PRO A 273 13.17 -9.20 -9.53
N ALA A 274 13.39 -7.90 -9.71
CA ALA A 274 12.66 -6.87 -8.99
C ALA A 274 11.17 -6.88 -9.38
N LEU A 275 10.24 -6.68 -8.44
CA LEU A 275 8.78 -6.64 -8.67
C LEU A 275 8.31 -7.70 -9.67
N GLY A 276 8.60 -8.96 -9.36
CA GLY A 276 8.48 -10.04 -10.32
C GLY A 276 8.58 -11.40 -9.67
N PHE A 277 8.48 -12.46 -10.47
CA PHE A 277 8.58 -13.83 -9.99
C PHE A 277 9.62 -14.65 -10.74
N SER A 278 10.05 -15.74 -10.08
CA SER A 278 10.73 -16.87 -10.69
C SER A 278 10.05 -18.17 -10.25
N THR A 279 9.91 -19.11 -11.16
CA THR A 279 9.32 -20.43 -10.93
C THR A 279 10.41 -21.51 -10.98
N TYR A 280 10.42 -22.35 -9.95
CA TYR A 280 11.31 -23.51 -9.82
C TYR A 280 10.48 -24.79 -9.96
N TYR A 281 10.94 -25.68 -10.82
CA TYR A 281 10.26 -26.94 -11.12
C TYR A 281 10.89 -28.08 -10.31
N PHE A 282 10.06 -28.85 -9.61
CA PHE A 282 10.47 -29.98 -8.77
C PHE A 282 9.98 -31.27 -9.41
N GLU A 283 10.88 -32.24 -9.56
CA GLU A 283 10.57 -33.58 -10.02
C GLU A 283 11.24 -34.62 -9.13
N LYS A 284 10.44 -35.58 -8.68
CA LYS A 284 10.88 -36.59 -7.73
C LYS A 284 11.96 -37.48 -8.33
N LYS A 285 12.98 -37.81 -7.54
CA LYS A 285 14.03 -38.73 -7.97
C LYS A 285 13.60 -40.19 -7.78
N HIS A 286 13.81 -41.02 -8.80
CA HIS A 286 13.60 -42.47 -8.77
C HIS A 286 14.94 -43.23 -8.84
N GLY A 287 15.27 -44.05 -7.84
CA GLY A 287 16.45 -44.95 -7.86
C GLY A 287 17.78 -44.37 -7.33
N GLU A 288 18.87 -45.14 -7.45
CA GLU A 288 20.22 -44.93 -6.88
C GLU A 288 21.02 -43.73 -7.48
N GLU A 289 20.37 -42.72 -8.06
CA GLU A 289 21.03 -41.43 -8.38
C GLU A 289 21.21 -40.54 -7.12
N GLN A 290 21.51 -41.18 -5.98
CA GLN A 290 21.84 -40.50 -4.74
C GLN A 290 23.33 -40.14 -4.73
N LYS A 291 23.76 -39.20 -5.59
CA LYS A 291 24.88 -38.34 -5.21
C LYS A 291 24.36 -37.40 -4.12
N GLN A 292 24.22 -37.91 -2.90
CA GLN A 292 24.05 -37.06 -1.73
C GLN A 292 25.25 -36.13 -1.70
N SER A 293 24.99 -34.83 -1.73
CA SER A 293 25.98 -33.81 -1.35
C SER A 293 26.61 -34.25 -0.04
N LYS A 294 27.94 -34.22 0.07
CA LYS A 294 28.64 -34.59 1.31
C LYS A 294 28.28 -33.57 2.39
N ILE A 295 27.22 -33.85 3.16
CA ILE A 295 26.87 -33.06 4.33
C ILE A 295 27.84 -33.46 5.43
N ASN A 296 28.60 -32.50 5.93
CA ASN A 296 29.44 -32.71 7.11
C ASN A 296 28.63 -32.32 8.34
N ILE A 297 28.37 -33.28 9.22
CA ILE A 297 27.67 -33.07 10.49
C ILE A 297 28.61 -33.43 11.63
N THR A 298 28.85 -32.48 12.53
CA THR A 298 29.60 -32.69 13.77
C THR A 298 28.71 -32.40 14.98
N TYR A 299 29.00 -33.09 16.08
CA TYR A 299 28.18 -33.03 17.30
C TYR A 299 29.07 -32.70 18.50
N ASN A 300 28.69 -31.68 19.28
CA ASN A 300 29.36 -31.25 20.51
C ASN A 300 30.88 -31.06 20.35
N GLU A 301 31.26 -30.41 19.25
CA GLU A 301 32.63 -30.02 18.94
C GLU A 301 32.67 -28.53 18.62
N ALA A 302 33.83 -27.91 18.78
CA ALA A 302 34.05 -26.52 18.37
C ALA A 302 33.62 -26.32 16.91
N CYS A 303 32.83 -25.29 16.68
CA CYS A 303 32.17 -25.09 15.41
C CYS A 303 32.50 -23.73 14.83
N VAL A 304 32.92 -23.73 13.56
CA VAL A 304 33.20 -22.51 12.82
C VAL A 304 32.36 -22.51 11.56
N LEU A 305 31.41 -21.58 11.45
CA LEU A 305 30.65 -21.36 10.23
C LEU A 305 31.35 -20.26 9.42
N GLN A 306 31.55 -20.46 8.13
CA GLN A 306 32.24 -19.47 7.31
C GLN A 306 31.75 -19.47 5.87
N ASN A 307 31.45 -18.29 5.35
CA ASN A 307 31.20 -18.04 3.94
C ASN A 307 32.23 -17.01 3.41
N GLN A 308 31.95 -16.39 2.27
CA GLN A 308 32.85 -15.41 1.65
C GLN A 308 32.95 -14.08 2.42
N ASN A 309 31.96 -13.74 3.25
CA ASN A 309 31.83 -12.43 3.87
C ASN A 309 31.92 -12.46 5.40
N ILE A 310 31.46 -13.52 6.05
CA ILE A 310 31.31 -13.65 7.50
C ILE A 310 31.92 -14.98 7.98
N GLN A 311 32.51 -14.94 9.17
CA GLN A 311 32.89 -16.12 9.95
C GLN A 311 32.24 -16.04 11.34
N VAL A 312 31.75 -17.16 11.84
CA VAL A 312 31.09 -17.29 13.16
C VAL A 312 31.75 -18.42 13.91
N GLU A 313 32.21 -18.16 15.12
CA GLU A 313 32.92 -19.12 15.95
C GLU A 313 32.12 -19.47 17.19
N PHE A 314 32.03 -20.77 17.48
CA PHE A 314 31.43 -21.35 18.66
C PHE A 314 32.44 -22.25 19.36
N ASP A 315 32.40 -22.26 20.68
CA ASP A 315 33.15 -23.25 21.46
C ASP A 315 32.44 -24.62 21.49
N ASP A 316 33.10 -25.60 22.12
CA ASP A 316 32.59 -26.97 22.26
C ASP A 316 31.38 -27.07 23.20
N GLN A 317 31.10 -26.03 24.00
CA GLN A 317 29.87 -25.90 24.78
C GLN A 317 28.78 -25.11 24.02
N GLY A 318 28.95 -24.82 22.73
CA GLY A 318 27.95 -24.13 21.91
C GLY A 318 27.73 -22.66 22.27
N ASN A 319 28.66 -22.03 23.00
CA ASN A 319 28.63 -20.59 23.24
C ASN A 319 29.13 -19.88 21.97
N LEU A 320 28.36 -18.89 21.48
CA LEU A 320 28.85 -17.98 20.44
C LEU A 320 30.01 -17.17 21.01
N HIS A 321 31.18 -17.29 20.39
CA HIS A 321 32.42 -16.66 20.84
C HIS A 321 32.72 -15.39 20.03
N GLN A 322 32.60 -15.44 18.70
CA GLN A 322 32.96 -14.32 17.84
C GLN A 322 32.20 -14.32 16.52
N ILE A 323 31.87 -13.13 16.02
CA ILE A 323 31.45 -12.91 14.63
C ILE A 323 32.46 -11.99 13.96
N PHE A 324 33.01 -12.43 12.83
CA PHE A 324 33.99 -11.70 12.04
C PHE A 324 33.38 -11.30 10.69
N ASN A 325 33.51 -10.02 10.35
CA ASN A 325 33.21 -9.51 9.01
C ASN A 325 34.51 -9.49 8.19
N LEU A 326 34.64 -10.48 7.30
CA LEU A 326 35.84 -10.73 6.50
C LEU A 326 36.11 -9.60 5.50
N ASN A 327 35.05 -8.97 4.99
CA ASN A 327 35.15 -7.88 4.02
C ASN A 327 35.71 -6.58 4.62
N LYS A 328 35.45 -6.36 5.92
CA LYS A 328 35.86 -5.15 6.64
C LYS A 328 37.02 -5.37 7.60
N ASN A 329 37.42 -6.63 7.82
CA ASN A 329 38.44 -7.02 8.77
C ASN A 329 38.13 -6.50 10.19
N ILE A 330 36.88 -6.66 10.63
CA ILE A 330 36.39 -6.30 11.95
C ILE A 330 35.70 -7.49 12.60
N SER A 331 35.67 -7.53 13.93
CA SER A 331 35.01 -8.57 14.69
C SER A 331 34.31 -8.00 15.92
N VAL A 332 33.31 -8.73 16.40
CA VAL A 332 32.68 -8.51 17.71
C VAL A 332 32.83 -9.79 18.51
N SER A 333 33.39 -9.68 19.71
CA SER A 333 33.54 -10.81 20.63
C SER A 333 32.31 -10.90 21.52
N PHE A 334 31.79 -12.10 21.69
CA PHE A 334 30.63 -12.38 22.53
C PHE A 334 31.12 -12.95 23.85
N ILE A 335 30.81 -12.23 24.93
CA ILE A 335 31.05 -12.69 26.31
C ILE A 335 30.03 -13.77 26.64
N ASN A 336 28.79 -13.58 26.18
CA ASN A 336 27.70 -14.51 26.41
C ASN A 336 26.61 -14.31 25.36
N GLN A 337 26.02 -15.41 24.92
CA GLN A 337 24.84 -15.39 24.08
C GLN A 337 23.97 -16.60 24.43
N GLY A 338 22.68 -16.35 24.66
CA GLY A 338 21.72 -17.41 24.96
C GLY A 338 20.38 -16.91 25.48
N PHE A 339 19.56 -17.85 25.92
CA PHE A 339 18.26 -17.54 26.52
C PHE A 339 18.36 -17.31 28.03
N TYR A 340 17.69 -16.25 28.47
CA TYR A 340 17.47 -15.93 29.87
C TYR A 340 15.99 -15.70 30.11
N TRP A 341 15.59 -15.61 31.38
CA TRP A 341 14.24 -15.26 31.74
C TRP A 341 14.18 -14.41 33.00
N TYR A 342 13.17 -13.55 33.04
CA TYR A 342 12.78 -12.83 34.24
C TYR A 342 11.56 -13.52 34.88
N PRO A 343 11.60 -13.81 36.18
CA PRO A 343 10.40 -14.21 36.90
C PRO A 343 9.42 -13.03 36.96
N GLY A 344 8.19 -13.21 36.52
CA GLY A 344 7.15 -12.18 36.61
C GLY A 344 6.79 -11.91 38.08
N PHE A 345 6.67 -10.65 38.48
CA PHE A 345 6.29 -10.30 39.84
C PHE A 345 4.85 -10.79 40.15
N PRO A 346 4.64 -11.66 41.16
CA PRO A 346 3.33 -12.22 41.49
C PRO A 346 2.54 -11.24 42.38
N GLY A 347 2.10 -10.15 41.76
CA GLY A 347 1.40 -9.06 42.45
C GLY A 347 -0.09 -9.32 42.67
N ASN A 348 -0.67 -8.71 43.69
CA ASN A 348 -2.12 -8.70 43.92
C ASN A 348 -2.80 -7.38 43.50
N ASN A 349 -2.04 -6.45 42.93
CA ASN A 349 -2.47 -5.16 42.38
C ASN A 349 -3.17 -4.20 43.36
N SER A 350 -3.27 -4.53 44.65
CA SER A 350 -3.91 -3.68 45.67
C SER A 350 -3.27 -2.29 45.85
N ARG A 351 -2.01 -2.12 45.41
CA ARG A 351 -1.26 -0.87 45.42
C ARG A 351 -0.11 -0.95 44.42
N SER A 352 0.48 0.19 44.06
CA SER A 352 1.59 0.23 43.09
C SER A 352 2.76 -0.71 43.44
N LYS A 353 3.10 -0.90 44.73
CA LYS A 353 4.17 -1.81 45.16
C LYS A 353 3.86 -3.30 44.93
N SER A 354 2.59 -3.67 44.78
CA SER A 354 2.12 -5.03 44.54
C SER A 354 1.56 -5.21 43.13
N GLN A 355 1.94 -4.35 42.18
CA GLN A 355 1.63 -4.49 40.75
C GLN A 355 2.19 -5.82 40.20
N ALA A 356 1.36 -6.63 39.57
CA ALA A 356 1.77 -7.84 38.88
C ALA A 356 2.37 -7.51 37.51
N SER A 357 3.23 -8.41 37.01
CA SER A 357 3.51 -8.50 35.58
C SER A 357 2.30 -9.12 34.88
N GLY A 358 1.92 -8.62 33.70
CA GLY A 358 0.74 -9.08 32.96
C GLY A 358 0.83 -8.74 31.47
N ALA A 359 -0.30 -8.68 30.78
CA ALA A 359 -0.34 -8.39 29.34
C ALA A 359 0.27 -7.03 28.98
N TYR A 360 0.02 -5.99 29.78
CA TYR A 360 0.57 -4.64 29.60
C TYR A 360 1.92 -4.48 30.30
N ILE A 361 1.97 -4.86 31.58
CA ILE A 361 3.07 -4.56 32.48
C ILE A 361 4.17 -5.60 32.34
N PHE A 362 5.41 -5.12 32.20
CA PHE A 362 6.59 -5.91 32.51
C PHE A 362 7.13 -5.46 33.87
N ARG A 363 7.04 -6.36 34.86
CA ARG A 363 7.62 -6.13 36.17
C ARG A 363 8.36 -7.39 36.62
N PRO A 364 9.68 -7.44 36.46
CA PRO A 364 10.45 -8.60 36.91
C PRO A 364 10.51 -8.63 38.45
N LEU A 365 10.49 -9.82 39.03
CA LEU A 365 10.61 -10.04 40.48
C LEU A 365 11.99 -9.60 41.01
N THR A 366 13.02 -9.80 40.19
CA THR A 366 14.40 -9.40 40.47
C THR A 366 14.99 -8.73 39.22
N PRO A 367 15.97 -7.81 39.37
CA PRO A 367 16.58 -7.15 38.22
C PRO A 367 17.53 -8.06 37.42
N ASN A 368 17.84 -9.25 37.92
CA ASN A 368 18.80 -10.18 37.30
C ASN A 368 18.03 -11.29 36.57
N ALA A 369 18.21 -11.37 35.25
CA ALA A 369 17.68 -12.48 34.48
C ALA A 369 18.42 -13.79 34.81
N LEU A 370 17.70 -14.90 34.84
CA LEU A 370 18.23 -16.23 35.09
C LEU A 370 18.45 -16.96 33.76
N PRO A 371 19.55 -17.71 33.56
CA PRO A 371 19.73 -18.48 32.35
C PRO A 371 18.65 -19.57 32.25
N VAL A 372 18.15 -19.80 31.04
CA VAL A 372 17.16 -20.87 30.77
C VAL A 372 17.77 -22.26 30.94
N SER A 373 19.07 -22.39 30.66
CA SER A 373 19.84 -23.59 30.92
C SER A 373 21.30 -23.25 31.23
N GLN A 374 21.93 -24.06 32.07
CA GLN A 374 23.37 -24.00 32.38
C GLN A 374 24.20 -24.83 31.39
N THR A 375 23.56 -25.75 30.68
CA THR A 375 24.19 -26.64 29.71
C THR A 375 23.46 -26.54 28.38
N ARG A 376 24.17 -26.74 27.28
CA ARG A 376 23.61 -26.80 25.93
C ARG A 376 24.40 -27.78 25.10
N SER A 377 23.78 -28.28 24.04
CA SER A 377 24.44 -29.07 22.99
C SER A 377 24.53 -28.25 21.72
N ILE A 378 25.50 -28.58 20.86
CA ILE A 378 25.66 -27.97 19.55
C ILE A 378 25.77 -29.05 18.48
N THR A 379 25.00 -28.92 17.40
CA THR A 379 25.13 -29.73 16.19
C THR A 379 25.47 -28.81 15.03
N CYS A 380 26.57 -29.07 14.34
CA CYS A 380 27.01 -28.25 13.22
C CYS A 380 26.86 -28.97 11.90
N ILE A 381 26.12 -28.35 10.99
CA ILE A 381 25.79 -28.86 9.67
C ILE A 381 26.45 -27.93 8.67
N LYS A 382 27.38 -28.46 7.86
CA LYS A 382 28.04 -27.70 6.80
C LYS A 382 27.68 -28.26 5.43
N THR A 383 27.13 -27.39 4.61
CA THR A 383 26.77 -27.64 3.22
C THR A 383 27.32 -26.50 2.33
N GLU A 384 27.20 -26.62 1.02
CA GLU A 384 27.64 -25.58 0.06
C GLU A 384 26.72 -24.35 0.07
N ASN A 385 25.39 -24.53 0.17
CA ASN A 385 24.43 -23.42 0.21
C ASN A 385 24.29 -22.79 1.61
N VAL A 386 24.49 -23.56 2.68
CA VAL A 386 24.28 -23.08 4.06
C VAL A 386 25.13 -23.84 5.07
N GLN A 387 25.62 -23.12 6.07
CA GLN A 387 26.20 -23.71 7.26
C GLN A 387 25.36 -23.31 8.47
N THR A 388 24.97 -24.26 9.30
CA THR A 388 24.07 -24.03 10.44
C THR A 388 24.63 -24.66 11.70
N ALA A 389 24.64 -23.90 12.78
CA ALA A 389 24.82 -24.39 14.15
C ALA A 389 23.46 -24.47 14.84
N ILE A 390 23.04 -25.67 15.19
CA ILE A 390 21.82 -25.94 15.97
C ILE A 390 22.23 -26.05 17.44
N ILE A 391 21.69 -25.18 18.28
CA ILE A 391 21.98 -25.11 19.72
C ILE A 391 20.71 -25.46 20.50
N GLU A 392 20.76 -26.53 21.28
CA GLU A 392 19.66 -26.95 22.15
C GLU A 392 20.01 -26.61 23.61
N PHE A 393 19.22 -25.72 24.22
CA PHE A 393 19.44 -25.33 25.62
C PHE A 393 18.71 -26.28 26.57
N ASN A 394 17.47 -26.62 26.23
CA ASN A 394 16.65 -27.64 26.91
C ASN A 394 15.50 -28.08 25.98
N ASN A 395 14.54 -28.83 26.50
CA ASN A 395 13.42 -29.37 25.72
C ASN A 395 12.39 -28.32 25.24
N TRP A 396 12.48 -27.06 25.67
CA TRP A 396 11.56 -25.98 25.27
C TRP A 396 12.27 -24.72 24.75
N ALA A 397 13.60 -24.74 24.59
CA ALA A 397 14.36 -23.59 24.10
C ALA A 397 15.54 -24.03 23.20
N SER A 398 15.53 -23.57 21.94
CA SER A 398 16.58 -23.87 20.96
C SER A 398 16.81 -22.70 19.98
N GLN A 399 17.99 -22.69 19.35
CA GLN A 399 18.36 -21.73 18.31
C GLN A 399 19.06 -22.42 17.15
N GLU A 400 18.87 -21.90 15.94
CA GLU A 400 19.60 -22.28 14.73
C GLU A 400 20.29 -21.03 14.18
N LEU A 401 21.62 -21.00 14.20
CA LEU A 401 22.41 -19.93 13.61
C LEU A 401 22.88 -20.37 12.23
N SER A 402 22.32 -19.77 11.20
CA SER A 402 22.59 -20.10 9.79
C SER A 402 23.40 -19.00 9.11
N LEU A 403 24.41 -19.43 8.35
CA LEU A 403 25.18 -18.62 7.43
C LEU A 403 25.03 -19.16 6.01
N TYR A 404 24.36 -18.39 5.16
CA TYR A 404 24.10 -18.77 3.78
C TYR A 404 25.25 -18.40 2.84
N ASP A 405 25.40 -19.11 1.73
CA ASP A 405 26.34 -18.78 0.65
C ASP A 405 26.17 -17.31 0.19
N GLY A 406 27.27 -16.56 0.19
CA GLY A 406 27.30 -15.15 -0.18
C GLY A 406 26.54 -14.20 0.76
N GLY A 407 25.99 -14.68 1.88
CA GLY A 407 25.27 -13.86 2.86
C GLY A 407 26.20 -12.91 3.64
N GLU A 408 25.68 -11.75 4.06
CA GLU A 408 26.42 -10.71 4.78
C GLU A 408 25.94 -10.55 6.24
N PHE A 409 25.20 -11.52 6.76
CA PHE A 409 24.63 -11.50 8.11
C PHE A 409 24.45 -12.92 8.63
N VAL A 410 24.35 -13.05 9.96
CA VAL A 410 24.02 -14.32 10.62
C VAL A 410 22.52 -14.34 10.90
N GLU A 411 21.83 -15.37 10.43
CA GLU A 411 20.42 -15.61 10.73
C GLU A 411 20.30 -16.46 11.99
N VAL A 412 19.58 -15.96 13.01
CA VAL A 412 19.30 -16.67 14.26
C VAL A 412 17.82 -16.99 14.28
N GLU A 413 17.44 -18.21 13.91
CA GLU A 413 16.08 -18.69 14.14
C GLU A 413 15.99 -19.24 15.57
N TRP A 414 14.97 -18.85 16.32
CA TRP A 414 14.79 -19.27 17.70
C TRP A 414 13.43 -19.93 17.90
N THR A 415 13.36 -20.92 18.78
CA THR A 415 12.11 -21.61 19.18
C THR A 415 12.02 -21.64 20.70
N VAL A 416 10.93 -21.10 21.26
CA VAL A 416 10.68 -21.01 22.70
C VAL A 416 9.27 -21.52 23.01
N GLY A 417 9.18 -22.50 23.91
CA GLY A 417 7.95 -23.06 24.44
C GLY A 417 7.85 -24.57 24.22
N PRO A 418 6.93 -25.26 24.92
CA PRO A 418 6.02 -24.71 25.94
C PRO A 418 6.77 -24.21 27.17
N ILE A 419 6.52 -22.96 27.60
CA ILE A 419 7.16 -22.40 28.80
C ILE A 419 6.58 -23.11 30.03
N PRO A 420 7.39 -23.77 30.87
CA PRO A 420 6.89 -24.51 32.02
C PRO A 420 6.36 -23.57 33.11
N ILE A 421 5.25 -23.97 33.75
CA ILE A 421 4.62 -23.23 34.85
C ILE A 421 4.31 -24.10 36.07
N ASP A 422 4.79 -25.35 36.10
CA ASP A 422 4.56 -26.30 37.20
C ASP A 422 5.19 -25.86 38.53
N ASP A 423 6.05 -24.83 38.47
CA ASP A 423 6.68 -24.17 39.60
C ASP A 423 5.89 -22.95 40.11
N ASP A 424 4.70 -22.68 39.57
CA ASP A 424 3.86 -21.51 39.85
C ASP A 424 4.57 -20.16 39.58
N ILE A 425 5.57 -20.14 38.69
CA ILE A 425 6.33 -18.94 38.34
C ILE A 425 6.08 -18.57 36.88
N GLY A 426 5.51 -17.37 36.66
CA GLY A 426 5.45 -16.75 35.35
C GLY A 426 6.84 -16.39 34.84
N LYS A 427 7.12 -16.63 33.54
CA LYS A 427 8.45 -16.44 32.94
C LYS A 427 8.37 -15.58 31.69
N GLU A 428 9.29 -14.62 31.62
CA GLU A 428 9.44 -13.69 30.51
C GLU A 428 10.80 -13.95 29.86
N ILE A 429 10.80 -14.59 28.70
CA ILE A 429 11.99 -15.15 28.04
C ILE A 429 12.63 -14.11 27.14
N ILE A 430 13.93 -13.94 27.29
CA ILE A 430 14.75 -13.02 26.51
C ILE A 430 15.88 -13.78 25.81
N ILE A 431 16.33 -13.27 24.67
CA ILE A 431 17.64 -13.58 24.11
C ILE A 431 18.57 -12.43 24.46
N ARG A 432 19.73 -12.75 25.04
CA ARG A 432 20.76 -11.77 25.39
C ARG A 432 21.99 -11.95 24.50
N TYR A 433 22.52 -10.82 24.04
CA TYR A 433 23.76 -10.71 23.26
C TYR A 433 24.73 -9.80 24.04
N ASP A 434 25.60 -10.40 24.84
CA ASP A 434 26.62 -9.70 25.62
C ASP A 434 27.93 -9.68 24.85
N THR A 435 28.47 -8.49 24.58
CA THR A 435 29.63 -8.26 23.73
C THR A 435 30.69 -7.41 24.41
N ASP A 436 31.85 -7.29 23.76
CA ASP A 436 32.95 -6.39 24.15
C ASP A 436 32.76 -4.92 23.72
N ILE A 437 31.60 -4.56 23.16
CA ILE A 437 31.32 -3.19 22.69
C ILE A 437 31.15 -2.23 23.88
N ALA A 438 31.96 -1.18 23.93
CA ALA A 438 31.81 -0.09 24.89
C ALA A 438 30.66 0.85 24.47
N SER A 439 29.42 0.53 24.85
CA SER A 439 28.23 1.27 24.41
C SER A 439 27.89 2.52 25.22
N GLU A 440 28.57 2.78 26.34
CA GLU A 440 28.41 3.98 27.18
C GLU A 440 26.95 4.26 27.59
N SER A 441 26.23 3.20 27.98
CA SER A 441 24.80 3.22 28.32
C SER A 441 23.86 3.64 27.18
N LYS A 442 24.35 3.69 25.93
CA LYS A 442 23.57 4.03 24.74
C LYS A 442 23.26 2.80 23.90
N TYR A 443 22.08 2.81 23.31
CA TYR A 443 21.65 1.85 22.29
C TYR A 443 20.56 2.54 21.45
N TYR A 444 20.05 1.87 20.42
CA TYR A 444 19.15 2.53 19.48
C TYR A 444 18.00 1.62 19.12
N THR A 445 16.78 2.14 19.09
CA THR A 445 15.60 1.38 18.66
C THR A 445 14.82 2.16 17.62
N ASP A 446 14.16 1.45 16.71
CA ASP A 446 13.37 2.08 15.68
C ASP A 446 12.00 2.58 16.19
N ALA A 447 11.54 3.70 15.64
CA ALA A 447 10.19 4.21 15.80
C ALA A 447 9.33 3.72 14.62
N ASN A 448 8.47 2.73 14.86
CA ASN A 448 7.53 2.17 13.89
C ASN A 448 8.18 1.75 12.55
N GLY A 449 9.41 1.24 12.57
CA GLY A 449 10.14 0.83 11.36
C GLY A 449 10.85 1.95 10.61
N ARG A 450 10.76 3.19 11.08
CA ARG A 450 11.22 4.41 10.40
C ARG A 450 12.42 5.02 11.11
N GLU A 451 12.26 6.07 11.91
CA GLU A 451 13.36 6.74 12.59
C GLU A 451 14.11 5.78 13.53
N VAL A 452 15.42 5.94 13.69
CA VAL A 452 16.24 5.23 14.68
C VAL A 452 16.56 6.20 15.81
N LEU A 453 16.01 5.93 17.00
CA LEU A 453 16.12 6.81 18.15
C LEU A 453 17.23 6.34 19.08
N GLU A 454 18.13 7.25 19.45
CA GLU A 454 19.10 7.02 20.53
C GLU A 454 18.34 6.86 21.86
N ARG A 455 18.63 5.76 22.54
CA ARG A 455 18.16 5.44 23.88
C ARG A 455 19.34 5.48 24.82
N LYS A 456 19.13 6.09 25.99
CA LYS A 456 20.12 6.09 27.07
C LYS A 456 19.51 5.46 28.31
N ARG A 457 20.16 4.40 28.81
CA ARG A 457 19.73 3.69 30.03
C ARG A 457 19.62 4.70 31.18
N ASP A 458 18.55 4.58 31.96
CA ASP A 458 18.23 5.39 33.14
C ASP A 458 18.13 6.90 32.89
N TYR A 459 17.77 7.30 31.67
CA TYR A 459 17.71 8.71 31.28
C TYR A 459 16.43 9.06 30.50
N ARG A 460 15.94 10.30 30.68
CA ARG A 460 14.88 10.92 29.88
C ARG A 460 15.28 12.35 29.53
N PRO A 461 15.13 12.78 28.27
CA PRO A 461 15.60 14.10 27.84
C PRO A 461 14.71 15.25 28.34
N THR A 462 13.45 14.99 28.70
CA THR A 462 12.44 16.03 28.92
C THR A 462 12.06 16.26 30.39
N TRP A 463 12.47 15.39 31.31
CA TRP A 463 12.29 15.58 32.75
C TRP A 463 13.41 14.90 33.55
N ASN A 464 13.57 15.29 34.82
CA ASN A 464 14.48 14.60 35.73
C ASN A 464 13.91 13.22 36.10
N TYR A 465 14.46 12.17 35.51
CA TYR A 465 13.97 10.81 35.66
C TYR A 465 14.49 10.17 36.95
N THR A 466 13.57 9.75 37.82
CA THR A 466 13.89 8.92 38.98
C THR A 466 13.74 7.46 38.59
N VAL A 467 14.83 6.71 38.64
CA VAL A 467 14.82 5.27 38.34
C VAL A 467 14.07 4.53 39.44
N THR A 468 12.95 3.90 39.08
CA THR A 468 12.11 3.11 39.99
C THR A 468 12.12 1.62 39.66
N GLU A 469 12.32 1.29 38.39
CA GLU A 469 12.50 -0.06 37.87
C GLU A 469 13.69 -0.04 36.89
N THR A 470 14.81 -0.67 37.26
CA THR A 470 16.07 -0.61 36.49
C THR A 470 16.02 -1.40 35.18
N VAL A 471 15.08 -2.34 35.07
CA VAL A 471 14.89 -3.19 33.88
C VAL A 471 13.75 -2.65 33.02
N SER A 472 12.51 -2.74 33.48
CA SER A 472 11.33 -2.39 32.68
C SER A 472 11.26 -0.92 32.29
N GLY A 473 11.78 -0.02 33.14
CA GLY A 473 11.92 1.40 32.81
C GLY A 473 12.90 1.69 31.67
N ASN A 474 13.66 0.71 31.21
CA ASN A 474 14.61 0.81 30.11
C ASN A 474 14.21 -0.03 28.89
N TYR A 475 13.06 -0.70 28.89
CA TYR A 475 12.58 -1.42 27.70
C TYR A 475 11.90 -0.46 26.72
N TYR A 476 12.16 -0.67 25.43
CA TYR A 476 11.55 0.09 24.32
C TYR A 476 11.06 -0.89 23.24
N PRO A 477 10.07 -0.47 22.42
CA PRO A 477 9.64 -1.29 21.31
C PRO A 477 10.74 -1.33 20.23
N ILE A 478 11.00 -2.51 19.72
CA ILE A 478 11.79 -2.79 18.52
C ILE A 478 10.80 -3.33 17.50
N ASN A 479 10.39 -2.50 16.55
CA ASN A 479 9.42 -2.94 15.54
C ASN A 479 10.11 -3.59 14.36
N THR A 480 11.36 -3.21 14.09
CA THR A 480 12.15 -3.68 12.95
C THR A 480 13.65 -3.83 13.21
N ARG A 481 14.23 -2.98 14.06
CA ARG A 481 15.67 -2.96 14.29
C ARG A 481 16.09 -2.24 15.58
N SER A 482 17.09 -2.83 16.22
CA SER A 482 17.97 -2.19 17.20
C SER A 482 19.43 -2.46 16.79
N PHE A 483 19.71 -2.30 15.49
CA PHE A 483 20.87 -2.87 14.79
C PHE A 483 20.98 -4.41 14.81
N ILE A 484 20.22 -5.09 15.66
CA ILE A 484 19.69 -6.45 15.42
C ILE A 484 18.34 -6.29 14.71
N ARG A 485 18.12 -6.99 13.60
CA ARG A 485 16.83 -6.94 12.88
C ARG A 485 15.89 -8.01 13.42
N THR A 486 14.63 -7.67 13.66
CA THR A 486 13.60 -8.56 14.21
C THR A 486 12.55 -8.87 13.14
N ASP A 487 11.90 -10.04 13.18
CA ASP A 487 10.85 -10.42 12.22
C ASP A 487 9.43 -10.00 12.66
N ARG A 488 9.32 -9.40 13.86
CA ARG A 488 8.10 -8.92 14.49
C ARG A 488 8.42 -7.78 15.46
N SER A 489 7.38 -7.16 16.01
CA SER A 489 7.54 -6.22 17.11
C SER A 489 7.88 -6.95 18.42
N GLU A 490 8.89 -6.48 19.12
CA GLU A 490 9.41 -7.08 20.37
C GLU A 490 9.83 -5.97 21.35
N GLY A 491 9.86 -6.28 22.65
CA GLY A 491 10.47 -5.41 23.65
C GLY A 491 11.97 -5.70 23.77
N GLY A 492 12.81 -4.67 23.77
CA GLY A 492 14.24 -4.84 24.00
C GLY A 492 14.89 -3.69 24.73
N SER A 493 16.11 -3.93 25.21
CA SER A 493 16.88 -2.99 26.03
C SER A 493 18.38 -3.28 25.98
N SER A 494 19.17 -2.35 26.53
CA SER A 494 20.56 -2.55 26.92
C SER A 494 20.69 -2.29 28.42
N ILE A 495 20.65 -3.36 29.24
CA ILE A 495 20.65 -3.26 30.71
C ILE A 495 22.06 -3.07 31.29
N GLN A 496 23.10 -3.41 30.53
CA GLN A 496 24.49 -3.13 30.83
C GLN A 496 25.25 -2.76 29.54
N ASP A 497 26.41 -2.15 29.67
CA ASP A 497 27.22 -1.78 28.49
C ASP A 497 27.66 -3.03 27.71
N GLY A 498 27.67 -2.93 26.39
CA GLY A 498 27.97 -4.04 25.48
C GLY A 498 26.88 -5.10 25.35
N SER A 499 25.74 -4.93 26.02
CA SER A 499 24.64 -5.89 26.00
C SER A 499 23.41 -5.37 25.26
N ILE A 500 22.78 -6.23 24.47
CA ILE A 500 21.40 -6.05 24.00
C ILE A 500 20.61 -7.29 24.39
N GLU A 501 19.45 -7.10 25.01
CA GLU A 501 18.46 -8.15 25.25
C GLU A 501 17.14 -7.84 24.55
N ILE A 502 16.52 -8.89 24.00
CA ILE A 502 15.24 -8.83 23.30
C ILE A 502 14.33 -9.90 23.88
N MET A 503 13.15 -9.50 24.35
CA MET A 503 12.14 -10.39 24.90
C MET A 503 11.33 -11.03 23.76
N VAL A 504 11.34 -12.36 23.71
CA VAL A 504 10.81 -13.15 22.59
C VAL A 504 9.53 -13.90 22.92
N HIS A 505 9.28 -14.20 24.19
CA HIS A 505 8.05 -14.87 24.63
C HIS A 505 7.76 -14.61 26.12
N ARG A 506 6.49 -14.65 26.52
CA ARG A 506 6.04 -14.40 27.90
C ARG A 506 4.89 -15.35 28.23
N ARG A 507 4.94 -15.96 29.41
CA ARG A 507 3.83 -16.75 29.98
C ARG A 507 3.69 -16.40 31.45
N LEU A 508 2.58 -15.77 31.82
CA LEU A 508 2.34 -15.16 33.13
C LEU A 508 1.10 -15.76 33.77
N LEU A 509 1.07 -15.76 35.11
CA LEU A 509 0.03 -16.43 35.91
C LEU A 509 -0.92 -15.45 36.62
N TYR A 510 -0.71 -14.15 36.43
CA TYR A 510 -1.49 -13.09 37.05
C TYR A 510 -1.93 -12.04 36.01
N ASP A 511 -3.13 -11.49 36.20
CA ASP A 511 -3.60 -10.29 35.51
C ASP A 511 -2.96 -9.04 36.14
N ASP A 512 -2.69 -8.01 35.34
CA ASP A 512 -2.09 -6.75 35.80
C ASP A 512 -3.13 -5.67 36.14
N GLN A 513 -4.43 -5.98 36.07
CA GLN A 513 -5.58 -5.14 36.43
C GLN A 513 -5.68 -3.83 35.65
N PHE A 514 -5.32 -3.86 34.36
CA PHE A 514 -5.51 -2.75 33.43
C PHE A 514 -6.66 -2.94 32.43
N GLY A 515 -7.50 -3.97 32.61
CA GLY A 515 -8.80 -4.10 31.93
C GLY A 515 -9.03 -5.42 31.21
N VAL A 516 -7.98 -6.23 30.97
CA VAL A 516 -8.13 -7.52 30.25
C VAL A 516 -8.91 -8.53 31.09
N GLY A 517 -8.58 -8.66 32.38
CA GLY A 517 -9.25 -9.58 33.29
C GLY A 517 -8.79 -11.04 33.17
N GLU A 518 -7.66 -11.30 32.50
CA GLU A 518 -7.04 -12.61 32.37
C GLU A 518 -5.50 -12.53 32.45
N PRO A 519 -4.82 -13.57 32.95
CA PRO A 519 -3.37 -13.68 32.84
C PRO A 519 -2.95 -13.94 31.39
N LEU A 520 -1.77 -13.45 30.98
CA LEU A 520 -1.17 -13.78 29.68
C LEU A 520 -0.62 -15.22 29.70
N ASN A 521 -1.50 -16.21 29.55
CA ASN A 521 -1.21 -17.63 29.64
C ASN A 521 -1.65 -18.40 28.38
N GLU A 522 -1.12 -18.00 27.22
CA GLU A 522 -1.53 -18.55 25.93
C GLU A 522 -1.30 -20.07 25.83
N THR A 523 -2.32 -20.81 25.37
CA THR A 523 -2.24 -22.26 25.16
C THR A 523 -2.68 -22.68 23.77
N ALA A 524 -2.09 -23.76 23.26
CA ALA A 524 -2.50 -24.41 22.01
C ALA A 524 -2.25 -25.91 22.11
N TYR A 525 -3.16 -26.72 21.57
CA TYR A 525 -3.05 -28.19 21.57
C TYR A 525 -2.89 -28.81 22.98
N GLY A 526 -3.46 -28.18 24.00
CA GLY A 526 -3.39 -28.62 25.40
C GLY A 526 -2.10 -28.24 26.13
N GLU A 527 -1.18 -27.54 25.48
CA GLU A 527 0.14 -27.16 26.00
C GLU A 527 0.30 -25.63 25.98
N GLY A 528 1.32 -25.12 26.69
CA GLY A 528 1.72 -23.71 26.55
C GLY A 528 2.17 -23.39 25.12
N LEU A 529 1.79 -22.21 24.60
CA LEU A 529 2.09 -21.83 23.22
C LEU A 529 3.59 -21.83 22.92
N VAL A 530 3.97 -22.38 21.76
CA VAL A 530 5.34 -22.37 21.23
C VAL A 530 5.49 -21.24 20.22
N VAL A 531 6.53 -20.42 20.38
CA VAL A 531 6.84 -19.31 19.48
C VAL A 531 8.16 -19.58 18.77
N ARG A 532 8.12 -19.45 17.45
CA ARG A 532 9.31 -19.46 16.59
C ARG A 532 9.48 -18.10 15.94
N GLY A 533 10.70 -17.58 15.87
CA GLY A 533 11.00 -16.30 15.24
C GLY A 533 12.45 -16.19 14.78
N ARG A 534 12.82 -15.00 14.32
CA ARG A 534 14.11 -14.76 13.68
C ARG A 534 14.70 -13.41 14.06
N HIS A 535 15.99 -13.43 14.43
CA HIS A 535 16.85 -12.26 14.48
C HIS A 535 17.91 -12.33 13.37
N LEU A 536 18.29 -11.19 12.81
CA LEU A 536 19.45 -11.10 11.90
C LEU A 536 20.53 -10.23 12.53
N LEU A 537 21.70 -10.81 12.76
CA LEU A 537 22.85 -10.14 13.33
C LEU A 537 23.74 -9.58 12.22
N ILE A 538 24.10 -8.30 12.35
CA ILE A 538 25.03 -7.61 11.45
C ILE A 538 26.20 -7.08 12.27
N VAL A 539 27.41 -7.21 11.73
CA VAL A 539 28.63 -6.64 12.31
C VAL A 539 29.19 -5.65 11.30
N GLU A 540 28.93 -4.36 11.52
CA GLU A 540 29.29 -3.28 10.61
C GLU A 540 29.70 -2.02 11.41
N PRO A 541 30.64 -1.21 10.90
CA PRO A 541 30.92 0.11 11.46
C PRO A 541 29.69 1.02 11.34
N PRO A 542 29.52 2.01 12.25
CA PRO A 542 28.39 2.94 12.20
C PRO A 542 28.21 3.66 10.86
N ALA A 543 29.30 4.02 10.17
CA ALA A 543 29.26 4.77 8.91
C ALA A 543 28.69 3.99 7.71
N SER A 544 28.68 2.65 7.76
CA SER A 544 28.13 1.79 6.70
C SER A 544 26.93 0.95 7.13
N SER A 545 26.60 0.92 8.42
CA SER A 545 25.56 0.03 8.96
C SER A 545 24.16 0.30 8.37
N ALA A 546 23.86 1.56 8.02
CA ALA A 546 22.55 1.97 7.51
C ALA A 546 22.12 1.21 6.26
N ARG A 547 23.02 0.98 5.29
CA ARG A 547 22.68 0.23 4.08
C ARG A 547 22.26 -1.21 4.38
N TYR A 548 22.78 -1.78 5.47
CA TYR A 548 22.49 -3.16 5.87
C TYR A 548 21.22 -3.26 6.69
N HIS A 549 21.05 -2.42 7.71
CA HIS A 549 19.85 -2.50 8.55
C HIS A 549 18.61 -1.95 7.85
N ARG A 550 18.72 -0.89 7.03
CA ARG A 550 17.56 -0.32 6.31
C ARG A 550 17.05 -1.29 5.24
N VAL A 551 17.91 -1.62 4.27
CA VAL A 551 17.54 -2.51 3.15
C VAL A 551 17.22 -3.91 3.68
N GLY A 552 18.01 -4.38 4.64
CA GLY A 552 17.85 -5.68 5.25
C GLY A 552 16.56 -5.83 6.07
N SER A 553 16.12 -4.81 6.81
CA SER A 553 14.82 -4.84 7.50
C SER A 553 13.68 -4.85 6.47
N GLN A 554 13.77 -4.05 5.41
CA GLN A 554 12.74 -4.06 4.36
C GLN A 554 12.62 -5.43 3.68
N ARG A 555 13.75 -6.07 3.34
CA ARG A 555 13.76 -7.43 2.77
C ARG A 555 13.24 -8.51 3.74
N LEU A 556 13.40 -8.29 5.05
CA LEU A 556 12.87 -9.19 6.07
C LEU A 556 11.34 -9.15 6.11
N TYR A 557 10.74 -7.95 6.05
CA TYR A 557 9.28 -7.79 6.03
C TYR A 557 8.66 -8.11 4.68
N MET A 558 9.25 -7.59 3.61
CA MET A 558 8.83 -7.77 2.22
C MET A 558 9.57 -8.95 1.58
N HIS A 559 9.72 -10.04 2.34
CA HIS A 559 10.37 -11.24 1.84
C HIS A 559 9.54 -11.85 0.70
N PRO A 560 10.17 -12.51 -0.28
CA PRO A 560 9.44 -13.12 -1.38
C PRO A 560 8.37 -14.10 -0.88
N ILE A 561 7.15 -13.97 -1.40
CA ILE A 561 6.05 -14.88 -1.08
C ILE A 561 6.16 -16.15 -1.93
N ALA A 562 5.98 -17.31 -1.30
CA ALA A 562 6.10 -18.61 -1.93
C ALA A 562 4.72 -19.23 -2.18
N THR A 563 4.39 -19.47 -3.45
CA THR A 563 3.21 -20.26 -3.84
C THR A 563 3.62 -21.55 -4.53
N PHE A 564 2.85 -22.60 -4.31
CA PHE A 564 3.09 -23.92 -4.84
C PHE A 564 1.96 -24.33 -5.77
N SER A 565 2.25 -25.14 -6.79
CA SER A 565 1.21 -25.74 -7.64
C SER A 565 1.58 -27.16 -8.01
N LEU A 566 0.62 -28.08 -7.86
CA LEU A 566 0.77 -29.47 -8.26
C LEU A 566 0.60 -29.58 -9.77
N ILE A 567 1.54 -30.22 -10.45
CA ILE A 567 1.54 -30.31 -11.91
C ILE A 567 1.77 -31.74 -12.35
N GLU A 568 1.20 -32.09 -13.51
CA GLU A 568 1.40 -33.41 -14.13
C GLU A 568 2.41 -33.34 -15.28
N GLN A 569 2.54 -32.16 -15.91
CA GLN A 569 3.35 -31.98 -17.10
C GLN A 569 4.84 -32.11 -16.80
N ASP A 570 5.58 -32.72 -17.74
CA ASP A 570 7.04 -32.68 -17.76
C ASP A 570 7.55 -31.24 -17.91
N TYR A 571 8.81 -31.00 -17.52
CA TYR A 571 9.44 -29.68 -17.59
C TYR A 571 9.35 -29.03 -18.98
N ASP A 572 9.60 -29.78 -20.06
CA ASP A 572 9.60 -29.21 -21.42
C ASP A 572 8.21 -28.74 -21.84
N ILE A 573 7.16 -29.48 -21.46
CA ILE A 573 5.77 -29.10 -21.74
C ILE A 573 5.38 -27.89 -20.90
N TYR A 574 5.73 -27.90 -19.60
CA TYR A 574 5.43 -26.80 -18.68
C TYR A 574 6.15 -25.51 -19.11
N SER A 575 7.46 -25.58 -19.37
CA SER A 575 8.28 -24.43 -19.78
C SER A 575 7.89 -23.90 -21.16
N ALA A 576 7.37 -24.73 -22.07
CA ALA A 576 6.81 -24.28 -23.35
C ALA A 576 5.50 -23.51 -23.19
N ALA A 577 4.70 -23.83 -22.18
CA ALA A 577 3.40 -23.21 -21.94
C ALA A 577 3.47 -21.93 -21.08
N TYR A 578 4.40 -21.86 -20.11
CA TYR A 578 4.40 -20.82 -19.08
C TYR A 578 5.72 -20.06 -18.97
N HIS A 579 5.64 -18.76 -18.70
CA HIS A 579 6.76 -17.92 -18.27
C HIS A 579 7.28 -18.42 -16.92
N GLN A 580 8.57 -18.75 -16.87
CA GLN A 580 9.25 -19.15 -15.64
C GLN A 580 9.85 -17.96 -14.88
N THR A 581 9.93 -16.80 -15.54
CA THR A 581 10.34 -15.55 -14.92
C THR A 581 9.58 -14.40 -15.57
N TRP A 582 9.23 -13.40 -14.77
CA TRP A 582 8.58 -12.17 -15.21
C TRP A 582 8.90 -11.04 -14.24
N SER A 583 9.00 -9.81 -14.75
CA SER A 583 9.20 -8.61 -13.93
C SER A 583 8.37 -7.45 -14.46
N ALA A 584 7.81 -6.67 -13.54
CA ALA A 584 7.18 -5.40 -13.87
C ALA A 584 8.20 -4.31 -14.24
N LEU A 585 9.47 -4.50 -13.85
CA LEU A 585 10.54 -3.54 -14.02
C LEU A 585 11.52 -3.99 -15.10
N ASN A 586 11.84 -3.09 -16.04
CA ASN A 586 12.92 -3.34 -16.99
C ASN A 586 14.30 -3.11 -16.36
N ASP A 587 14.39 -2.20 -15.37
CA ASP A 587 15.60 -1.81 -14.67
C ASP A 587 15.28 -1.55 -13.19
N THR A 588 16.32 -1.61 -12.36
CA THR A 588 16.19 -1.37 -10.92
C THR A 588 16.06 0.12 -10.61
N LEU A 589 15.32 0.44 -9.56
CA LEU A 589 15.27 1.79 -9.01
C LEU A 589 16.45 2.02 -8.04
N PRO A 590 16.75 3.27 -7.63
CA PRO A 590 17.82 3.55 -6.67
C PRO A 590 17.58 2.88 -5.32
N LEU A 591 18.66 2.43 -4.65
CA LEU A 591 18.57 1.66 -3.40
C LEU A 591 17.91 2.43 -2.25
N ASN A 592 18.00 3.76 -2.24
CA ASN A 592 17.37 4.62 -1.24
C ASN A 592 15.89 4.94 -1.54
N VAL A 593 15.28 4.29 -2.53
CA VAL A 593 13.83 4.34 -2.81
C VAL A 593 13.19 3.03 -2.38
N HIS A 594 12.00 3.10 -1.76
CA HIS A 594 11.18 1.94 -1.46
C HIS A 594 9.75 2.15 -1.97
N LEU A 595 9.17 1.13 -2.61
CA LEU A 595 7.76 1.11 -3.01
C LEU A 595 6.90 0.63 -1.84
N LEU A 596 6.39 1.57 -1.06
CA LEU A 596 5.60 1.29 0.13
C LEU A 596 4.17 0.83 -0.21
N THR A 597 3.59 1.31 -1.31
CA THR A 597 2.24 0.91 -1.72
C THR A 597 2.10 0.98 -3.23
N LEU A 598 1.50 -0.05 -3.82
CA LEU A 598 0.91 -0.05 -5.15
C LEU A 598 -0.46 -0.71 -5.05
N ASP A 599 -1.53 0.07 -5.11
CA ASP A 599 -2.92 -0.42 -5.02
C ASP A 599 -3.71 0.03 -6.24
N GLN A 600 -4.52 -0.85 -6.81
CA GLN A 600 -5.37 -0.56 -7.97
C GLN A 600 -6.73 -0.07 -7.49
N LEU A 601 -6.97 1.24 -7.58
CA LEU A 601 -8.20 1.88 -7.14
C LEU A 601 -9.38 1.65 -8.11
N GLY A 602 -9.07 1.48 -9.39
CA GLY A 602 -10.03 1.21 -10.45
C GLY A 602 -9.34 0.65 -11.71
N PRO A 603 -10.08 0.47 -12.82
CA PRO A 603 -9.52 -0.13 -14.04
C PRO A 603 -8.28 0.56 -14.62
N LYS A 604 -8.09 1.85 -14.33
CA LYS A 604 -6.96 2.67 -14.83
C LYS A 604 -6.33 3.56 -13.77
N ASP A 605 -6.82 3.49 -12.54
CA ASP A 605 -6.43 4.38 -11.45
C ASP A 605 -5.70 3.59 -10.36
N TYR A 606 -4.56 4.12 -9.92
CA TYR A 606 -3.66 3.46 -8.98
C TYR A 606 -3.24 4.42 -7.88
N LEU A 607 -3.12 3.92 -6.66
CA LEU A 607 -2.49 4.61 -5.54
C LEU A 607 -1.05 4.12 -5.42
N VAL A 608 -0.10 5.05 -5.43
CA VAL A 608 1.32 4.76 -5.29
C VAL A 608 1.90 5.53 -4.11
N ARG A 609 2.63 4.84 -3.23
CA ARG A 609 3.47 5.46 -2.21
C ARG A 609 4.91 5.04 -2.41
N VAL A 610 5.78 6.03 -2.49
CA VAL A 610 7.23 5.85 -2.55
C VAL A 610 7.86 6.60 -1.39
N GLU A 611 8.88 6.01 -0.79
CA GLU A 611 9.60 6.61 0.31
C GLU A 611 11.11 6.60 0.13
N HIS A 612 11.76 7.58 0.74
CA HIS A 612 13.17 7.54 1.06
C HIS A 612 13.31 7.11 2.51
N TYR A 613 13.88 5.94 2.75
CA TYR A 613 13.82 5.25 4.04
C TYR A 613 15.12 5.32 4.85
N PHE A 614 16.15 5.95 4.28
CA PHE A 614 17.35 6.40 5.00
C PHE A 614 17.11 7.79 5.61
N GLU A 615 17.68 8.02 6.78
CA GLU A 615 17.76 9.31 7.45
C GLU A 615 18.89 10.17 6.88
N SER A 616 18.90 11.45 7.26
CA SER A 616 20.01 12.31 6.88
C SER A 616 21.28 11.88 7.63
N PHE A 617 22.42 11.84 6.93
CA PHE A 617 23.74 11.54 7.50
C PHE A 617 23.92 10.10 8.02
N GLU A 618 23.06 9.15 7.64
CA GLU A 618 23.20 7.73 8.01
C GLU A 618 24.18 6.93 7.13
N ASP A 619 24.31 7.34 5.87
CA ASP A 619 25.17 6.73 4.85
C ASP A 619 25.53 7.80 3.82
N ASP A 620 26.82 7.92 3.48
CA ASP A 620 27.35 8.97 2.61
C ASP A 620 26.72 8.97 1.20
N THR A 621 26.29 7.80 0.71
CA THR A 621 25.73 7.64 -0.64
C THR A 621 24.21 7.67 -0.61
N TYR A 622 23.59 6.90 0.28
CA TYR A 622 22.15 6.62 0.24
C TYR A 622 21.32 7.59 1.10
N SER A 623 21.97 8.45 1.89
CA SER A 623 21.30 9.55 2.61
C SER A 623 21.20 10.84 1.79
N GLN A 624 21.48 10.78 0.48
CA GLN A 624 21.38 11.90 -0.43
C GLN A 624 20.01 11.94 -1.12
N ARG A 625 19.60 13.12 -1.59
CA ARG A 625 18.37 13.25 -2.38
C ARG A 625 18.43 12.37 -3.63
N VAL A 626 17.29 11.81 -4.02
CA VAL A 626 17.18 10.92 -5.18
C VAL A 626 16.07 11.40 -6.11
N THR A 627 16.30 11.26 -7.42
CA THR A 627 15.28 11.53 -8.44
C THR A 627 15.15 10.31 -9.33
N PHE A 628 13.92 9.88 -9.62
CA PHE A 628 13.64 8.77 -10.51
C PHE A 628 12.32 8.99 -11.25
N ASP A 629 12.15 8.29 -12.38
CA ASP A 629 10.96 8.36 -13.21
C ASP A 629 9.91 7.34 -12.74
N LEU A 630 8.76 7.83 -12.24
CA LEU A 630 7.62 7.03 -11.82
C LEU A 630 7.08 6.14 -12.93
N GLN A 631 7.19 6.56 -14.20
CA GLN A 631 6.76 5.77 -15.36
C GLN A 631 7.43 4.40 -15.40
N SER A 632 8.61 4.24 -14.80
CA SER A 632 9.34 2.97 -14.72
C SER A 632 8.52 1.88 -14.01
N LEU A 633 7.74 2.23 -12.97
CA LEU A 633 6.88 1.28 -12.24
C LEU A 633 5.63 0.85 -13.04
N PHE A 634 5.29 1.57 -14.10
CA PHE A 634 4.07 1.36 -14.87
C PHE A 634 4.32 0.82 -16.27
N LYS A 635 5.58 0.54 -16.67
CA LYS A 635 5.90 0.09 -18.04
C LYS A 635 5.10 -1.15 -18.46
N SER A 636 4.89 -2.12 -17.56
CA SER A 636 4.09 -3.32 -17.81
C SER A 636 2.57 -3.09 -17.82
N ILE A 637 2.10 -1.97 -17.24
CA ILE A 637 0.69 -1.61 -17.14
C ILE A 637 0.28 -0.68 -18.29
N GLY A 638 1.10 0.32 -18.60
CA GLY A 638 0.88 1.29 -19.67
C GLY A 638 1.51 2.66 -19.41
N THR A 639 1.18 3.63 -20.26
CA THR A 639 1.70 5.01 -20.11
C THR A 639 0.86 5.81 -19.12
N ILE A 640 1.53 6.41 -18.14
CA ILE A 640 0.94 7.36 -17.21
C ILE A 640 0.41 8.55 -18.00
N SER A 641 -0.87 8.86 -17.79
CA SER A 641 -1.58 9.96 -18.44
C SER A 641 -1.81 11.15 -17.51
N ASN A 642 -1.86 10.89 -16.19
CA ASN A 642 -2.04 11.91 -15.17
C ASN A 642 -1.47 11.43 -13.83
N THR A 643 -0.96 12.37 -13.03
CA THR A 643 -0.50 12.14 -11.66
C THR A 643 -0.96 13.25 -10.74
N VAL A 644 -1.60 12.91 -9.63
CA VAL A 644 -2.03 13.85 -8.58
C VAL A 644 -1.33 13.47 -7.29
N GLU A 645 -0.51 14.37 -6.74
CA GLU A 645 0.08 14.17 -5.41
C GLU A 645 -0.95 14.42 -4.32
N LEU A 646 -1.03 13.50 -3.36
CA LEU A 646 -2.01 13.49 -2.28
C LEU A 646 -1.32 13.60 -0.91
N THR A 647 -2.11 13.91 0.11
CA THR A 647 -1.74 13.66 1.51
C THR A 647 -1.41 12.18 1.73
N LEU A 648 -0.70 11.86 2.83
CA LEU A 648 -0.37 10.47 3.17
C LEU A 648 -1.62 9.58 3.29
N GLY A 649 -2.70 10.14 3.85
CA GLY A 649 -4.02 9.49 3.96
C GLY A 649 -4.76 9.30 2.63
N ALA A 650 -4.19 9.77 1.51
CA ALA A 650 -4.76 9.68 0.16
C ALA A 650 -6.18 10.25 0.02
N ASN A 651 -6.56 11.21 0.88
CA ASN A 651 -7.91 11.75 0.96
C ASN A 651 -8.02 13.22 0.51
N LEU A 652 -6.89 13.88 0.24
CA LEU A 652 -6.84 15.28 -0.16
C LEU A 652 -5.67 15.50 -1.12
N PRO A 653 -5.84 16.24 -2.23
CA PRO A 653 -4.70 16.70 -3.03
C PRO A 653 -3.74 17.52 -2.18
N LEU A 654 -2.43 17.24 -2.27
CA LEU A 654 -1.43 17.92 -1.46
C LEU A 654 -1.44 19.44 -1.69
N ALA A 655 -1.75 19.87 -2.92
CA ALA A 655 -1.87 21.27 -3.31
C ALA A 655 -3.00 22.02 -2.56
N ASP A 656 -3.99 21.31 -2.02
CA ASP A 656 -5.12 21.87 -1.31
C ASP A 656 -4.93 21.87 0.22
N MET A 657 -3.82 21.27 0.72
CA MET A 657 -3.55 21.19 2.15
C MET A 657 -3.20 22.56 2.74
N LYS A 658 -3.91 22.94 3.80
CA LYS A 658 -3.64 24.14 4.61
C LYS A 658 -3.20 23.73 6.01
N ARG A 659 -2.01 24.14 6.44
CA ARG A 659 -1.49 23.87 7.79
C ARG A 659 -1.63 25.10 8.67
N LEU A 660 -1.88 24.89 9.96
CA LEU A 660 -1.83 25.94 10.97
C LEU A 660 -0.37 26.37 11.21
N ASN A 661 -0.14 27.66 11.42
CA ASN A 661 1.19 28.23 11.68
C ASN A 661 1.36 28.47 13.18
N TRP A 662 2.42 27.93 13.77
CA TRP A 662 2.71 28.01 15.19
C TRP A 662 4.03 28.74 15.42
N SER A 663 4.01 29.76 16.28
CA SER A 663 5.21 30.38 16.82
C SER A 663 5.83 29.45 17.87
N THR A 664 7.13 29.18 17.81
CA THR A 664 7.81 28.34 18.80
C THR A 664 8.85 29.13 19.60
N SER A 665 9.10 28.71 20.84
CA SER A 665 10.04 29.39 21.75
C SER A 665 11.50 29.32 21.28
N ASP A 666 11.84 28.34 20.46
CA ASP A 666 13.17 28.15 19.88
C ASP A 666 13.32 28.78 18.49
N ASN A 667 12.32 29.57 18.04
CA ASN A 667 12.24 30.18 16.71
C ASN A 667 12.39 29.19 15.54
N LYS A 668 12.26 27.88 15.77
CA LYS A 668 12.15 26.90 14.69
C LYS A 668 10.78 27.04 14.06
N SER A 669 10.73 27.59 12.85
CA SER A 669 9.46 27.84 12.19
C SER A 669 8.67 26.54 11.99
N SER A 670 7.38 26.52 12.36
CA SER A 670 6.45 25.47 11.90
C SER A 670 6.21 25.53 10.37
N HIS A 671 6.72 26.59 9.72
CA HIS A 671 6.68 26.78 8.28
C HIS A 671 7.57 25.75 7.58
N ARG A 672 6.97 24.67 7.12
CA ARG A 672 7.42 24.04 5.88
C ARG A 672 6.73 24.77 4.74
N THR A 673 7.52 25.44 3.89
CA THR A 673 7.05 25.87 2.57
C THR A 673 6.56 24.60 1.86
N VAL A 674 5.24 24.40 1.77
CA VAL A 674 4.68 23.40 0.87
C VAL A 674 5.16 23.82 -0.50
N LEU A 675 6.07 23.04 -1.08
CA LEU A 675 6.54 23.28 -2.44
C LEU A 675 5.30 23.46 -3.31
N THR A 676 5.18 24.66 -3.85
CA THR A 676 4.03 25.20 -4.58
C THR A 676 3.52 24.24 -5.64
N LYS A 677 2.19 24.18 -5.77
CA LYS A 677 1.38 23.72 -6.92
C LYS A 677 2.21 23.17 -8.10
N ASN A 678 2.69 21.93 -7.99
CA ASN A 678 3.09 21.19 -9.15
C ASN A 678 2.06 20.10 -9.35
N SER A 679 1.06 20.36 -10.20
CA SER A 679 0.58 19.26 -11.03
C SER A 679 1.82 18.77 -11.76
N LEU A 680 2.34 17.62 -11.33
CA LEU A 680 3.46 16.99 -12.01
C LEU A 680 2.96 16.67 -13.43
N SER A 681 3.32 17.52 -14.40
CA SER A 681 3.12 17.25 -15.82
C SER A 681 4.14 16.21 -16.33
N ASN A 682 5.08 15.82 -15.48
CA ASN A 682 6.14 14.86 -15.72
C ASN A 682 6.16 13.82 -14.59
N THR A 683 6.51 12.58 -14.92
CA THR A 683 6.58 11.43 -14.01
C THR A 683 7.86 11.41 -13.16
N ASN A 684 8.78 12.36 -13.34
CA ASN A 684 9.99 12.50 -12.52
C ASN A 684 9.68 12.96 -11.08
N ILE A 685 10.02 12.12 -10.10
CA ILE A 685 9.81 12.35 -8.67
C ILE A 685 11.17 12.50 -7.99
N MET A 686 11.30 13.57 -7.19
CA MET A 686 12.41 13.75 -6.26
C MET A 686 11.95 13.41 -4.83
N LEU A 687 12.79 12.68 -4.09
CA LEU A 687 12.65 12.39 -2.67
C LEU A 687 13.89 12.90 -1.91
N ILE A 688 13.65 13.50 -0.75
CA ILE A 688 14.68 13.78 0.26
C ILE A 688 14.63 12.73 1.37
N PRO A 689 15.70 12.57 2.19
CA PRO A 689 15.71 11.65 3.32
C PRO A 689 14.45 11.67 4.17
N MET A 690 13.98 10.48 4.56
CA MET A 690 12.74 10.21 5.33
C MET A 690 11.41 10.62 4.67
N GLN A 691 11.42 11.16 3.46
CA GLN A 691 10.19 11.62 2.81
C GLN A 691 9.37 10.44 2.26
N ILE A 692 8.08 10.44 2.56
CA ILE A 692 7.07 9.64 1.85
C ILE A 692 6.27 10.58 0.95
N ARG A 693 6.07 10.20 -0.31
CA ARG A 693 5.16 10.89 -1.23
C ARG A 693 4.09 9.92 -1.73
N THR A 694 2.86 10.41 -1.82
CA THR A 694 1.67 9.63 -2.17
C THR A 694 1.05 10.20 -3.43
N PHE A 695 0.73 9.35 -4.40
CA PHE A 695 0.22 9.75 -5.70
C PHE A 695 -0.99 8.92 -6.10
N GLN A 696 -2.01 9.57 -6.66
CA GLN A 696 -2.97 8.90 -7.53
C GLN A 696 -2.48 9.01 -8.98
N VAL A 697 -2.36 7.87 -9.65
CA VAL A 697 -1.83 7.73 -11.01
C VAL A 697 -2.92 7.18 -11.91
N THR A 698 -3.16 7.82 -13.06
CA THR A 698 -4.08 7.32 -14.08
C THR A 698 -3.32 6.91 -15.33
N VAL A 699 -3.54 5.70 -15.83
CA VAL A 699 -2.90 5.16 -17.04
C VAL A 699 -3.85 5.29 -18.24
N GLY A 700 -3.37 5.79 -19.39
CA GLY A 700 -4.24 5.94 -20.57
C GLY A 700 -3.59 6.54 -21.82
N LYS A 701 -3.31 5.68 -22.82
CA LYS A 701 -3.07 6.01 -24.24
C LYS A 701 -3.55 4.85 -25.12
N LEU A 702 -4.14 5.14 -26.28
CA LEU A 702 -4.35 4.12 -27.33
C LEU A 702 -3.06 3.97 -28.13
N SER A 703 -2.64 2.72 -28.33
CA SER A 703 -1.56 2.39 -29.26
C SER A 703 -1.94 2.79 -30.69
N GLU A 704 -0.95 2.93 -31.57
CA GLU A 704 -1.18 3.23 -32.99
C GLU A 704 -2.07 2.17 -33.65
N ALA A 705 -1.91 0.88 -33.29
CA ALA A 705 -2.74 -0.21 -33.79
C ALA A 705 -4.21 -0.09 -33.35
N ASN A 706 -4.45 0.18 -32.06
CA ASN A 706 -5.81 0.30 -31.53
C ASN A 706 -6.49 1.57 -32.05
N ALA A 707 -5.76 2.67 -32.16
CA ALA A 707 -6.27 3.90 -32.74
C ALA A 707 -6.57 3.77 -34.24
N LEU A 708 -5.77 3.00 -34.98
CA LEU A 708 -6.04 2.66 -36.38
C LEU A 708 -7.32 1.82 -36.50
N GLN A 709 -7.50 0.82 -35.65
CA GLN A 709 -8.70 -0.02 -35.66
C GLN A 709 -9.97 0.76 -35.29
N LEU A 710 -9.90 1.63 -34.28
CA LEU A 710 -11.05 2.36 -33.75
C LEU A 710 -11.41 3.61 -34.56
N TYR A 711 -10.40 4.35 -35.01
CA TYR A 711 -10.58 5.67 -35.64
C TYR A 711 -10.09 5.73 -37.08
N GLY A 712 -9.46 4.67 -37.60
CA GLY A 712 -8.84 4.70 -38.93
C GLY A 712 -7.58 5.57 -39.01
N VAL A 713 -7.04 6.00 -37.86
CA VAL A 713 -5.90 6.93 -37.81
C VAL A 713 -4.66 6.19 -37.33
N LYS A 714 -3.62 6.15 -38.17
CA LYS A 714 -2.31 5.57 -37.82
C LYS A 714 -1.47 6.54 -36.97
N SER A 715 -1.97 6.83 -35.77
CA SER A 715 -1.31 7.65 -34.76
C SER A 715 -1.70 7.14 -33.38
N LYS A 716 -0.79 7.22 -32.40
CA LYS A 716 -1.20 7.06 -31.00
C LYS A 716 -2.20 8.16 -30.64
N LEU A 717 -3.14 7.84 -29.76
CA LEU A 717 -4.15 8.78 -29.29
C LEU A 717 -4.12 8.86 -27.77
N GLN A 718 -4.00 10.07 -27.25
CA GLN A 718 -4.32 10.39 -25.87
C GLN A 718 -5.65 11.13 -25.82
N SER A 719 -6.59 10.64 -25.01
CA SER A 719 -7.88 11.30 -24.77
C SER A 719 -7.86 11.93 -23.39
N ILE A 720 -7.90 13.25 -23.32
CA ILE A 720 -8.08 14.00 -22.07
C ILE A 720 -9.54 14.43 -21.99
N ARG A 721 -10.22 14.08 -20.91
CA ARG A 721 -11.57 14.61 -20.63
C ARG A 721 -11.41 15.97 -19.96
N LEU A 722 -11.96 17.03 -20.55
CA LEU A 722 -12.00 18.34 -19.89
C LEU A 722 -13.15 18.34 -18.87
N ARG A 723 -12.82 18.60 -17.60
CA ARG A 723 -13.80 18.81 -16.53
C ARG A 723 -14.15 20.30 -16.43
N HIS A 724 -15.40 20.61 -16.06
CA HIS A 724 -15.83 21.99 -15.80
C HIS A 724 -16.18 22.20 -14.33
N GLN A 725 -15.24 22.76 -13.54
CA GLN A 725 -15.43 23.04 -12.11
C GLN A 725 -15.88 21.79 -11.31
N SER A 726 -16.91 21.92 -10.48
CA SER A 726 -17.53 20.85 -9.73
C SER A 726 -18.51 20.01 -10.55
N ALA A 727 -18.64 20.27 -11.87
CA ALA A 727 -19.37 19.36 -12.74
C ALA A 727 -18.53 18.09 -12.92
N ASP A 728 -19.10 16.98 -12.49
CA ASP A 728 -18.59 15.62 -12.67
C ASP A 728 -18.71 15.13 -14.14
N HIS A 729 -19.27 15.96 -15.02
CA HIS A 729 -19.42 15.72 -16.45
C HIS A 729 -18.97 16.91 -17.32
N GLY A 730 -18.53 16.55 -18.53
CA GLY A 730 -18.10 17.43 -19.62
C GLY A 730 -17.96 16.60 -20.89
N LEU A 731 -18.57 17.06 -22.00
CA LEU A 731 -18.59 16.36 -23.30
C LEU A 731 -17.36 16.64 -24.16
N ILE A 732 -16.60 17.68 -23.81
CA ILE A 732 -15.42 18.05 -24.58
C ILE A 732 -14.27 17.15 -24.14
N ARG A 733 -13.87 16.27 -25.06
CA ARG A 733 -12.63 15.52 -24.94
C ARG A 733 -11.58 16.15 -25.87
N LEU A 734 -10.41 16.44 -25.32
CA LEU A 734 -9.24 16.76 -26.13
C LEU A 734 -8.61 15.46 -26.57
N TYR A 735 -8.67 15.20 -27.86
CA TYR A 735 -7.94 14.11 -28.48
C TYR A 735 -6.62 14.66 -29.00
N ILE A 736 -5.53 14.17 -28.41
CA ILE A 736 -4.17 14.54 -28.78
C ILE A 736 -3.63 13.41 -29.61
N TRP A 737 -3.52 13.66 -30.90
CA TRP A 737 -2.94 12.77 -31.88
C TRP A 737 -1.44 13.08 -31.98
N ASP A 738 -0.58 12.08 -31.76
CA ASP A 738 0.87 12.24 -31.95
C ASP A 738 1.22 12.67 -33.39
N LYS A 739 0.44 12.21 -34.37
CA LYS A 739 0.55 12.55 -35.80
C LYS A 739 -0.84 12.95 -36.31
N PRO A 740 -1.24 14.23 -36.18
CA PRO A 740 -2.49 14.69 -36.76
C PRO A 740 -2.46 14.54 -38.28
N THR A 741 -3.63 14.29 -38.88
CA THR A 741 -3.77 14.00 -40.31
C THR A 741 -3.88 15.26 -41.17
N ASN A 742 -4.25 16.41 -40.59
CA ASN A 742 -4.31 17.72 -41.25
C ASN A 742 -4.45 18.86 -40.21
N ASN A 743 -4.43 20.12 -40.67
CA ASN A 743 -4.54 21.34 -39.85
C ASN A 743 -5.96 21.66 -39.33
N GLY A 744 -6.89 20.74 -39.56
CA GLY A 744 -8.33 20.87 -39.42
C GLY A 744 -8.96 22.17 -39.91
N LEU A 745 -10.12 22.52 -39.36
CA LEU A 745 -10.96 23.61 -39.89
C LEU A 745 -10.39 25.02 -39.68
N GLN A 746 -9.40 25.20 -38.79
CA GLN A 746 -8.88 26.53 -38.41
C GLN A 746 -10.01 27.52 -38.05
N LEU A 747 -9.76 28.83 -38.16
CA LEU A 747 -10.81 29.85 -38.07
C LEU A 747 -11.62 29.86 -39.37
N SER A 748 -12.66 29.03 -39.45
CA SER A 748 -13.57 29.01 -40.59
C SER A 748 -14.98 29.49 -40.22
N PRO A 749 -15.76 30.00 -41.19
CA PRO A 749 -17.16 30.36 -40.98
C PRO A 749 -17.98 29.19 -40.42
N MET A 750 -19.03 29.48 -39.64
CA MET A 750 -19.95 28.44 -39.17
C MET A 750 -20.65 27.74 -40.35
N LYS A 751 -20.96 28.48 -41.44
CA LYS A 751 -21.64 28.01 -42.66
C LYS A 751 -20.71 27.17 -43.58
N ILE A 752 -20.21 26.03 -43.11
CA ILE A 752 -19.44 25.06 -43.90
C ILE A 752 -19.81 23.62 -43.50
N ILE A 753 -19.71 22.68 -44.45
CA ILE A 753 -19.91 21.25 -44.14
C ILE A 753 -18.67 20.73 -43.39
N GLY A 754 -18.92 20.06 -42.26
CA GLY A 754 -17.89 19.59 -41.33
C GLY A 754 -17.80 20.41 -40.05
N ASN A 755 -18.44 21.57 -39.96
CA ASN A 755 -18.48 22.38 -38.74
C ASN A 755 -19.35 21.71 -37.66
N ARG A 756 -18.85 21.69 -36.43
CA ARG A 756 -19.51 21.11 -35.25
C ARG A 756 -19.31 22.03 -34.06
N TRP A 757 -20.37 22.26 -33.28
CA TRP A 757 -20.32 23.09 -32.09
C TRP A 757 -21.16 22.48 -30.96
N GLY A 758 -20.83 22.86 -29.73
CA GLY A 758 -21.64 22.54 -28.56
C GLY A 758 -21.84 23.80 -27.73
N ALA A 759 -23.02 23.98 -27.18
CA ALA A 759 -23.27 25.00 -26.15
C ALA A 759 -23.31 24.33 -24.77
N MET A 760 -22.84 25.02 -23.74
CA MET A 760 -23.04 24.65 -22.34
C MET A 760 -23.17 25.92 -21.51
N LEU A 761 -23.97 25.89 -20.44
CA LEU A 761 -24.07 26.99 -19.48
C LEU A 761 -22.72 27.21 -18.79
N THR A 762 -22.21 28.45 -18.78
CA THR A 762 -21.04 28.85 -17.98
C THR A 762 -21.48 29.79 -16.86
N ASN A 763 -20.95 29.61 -15.66
CA ASN A 763 -21.23 30.48 -14.51
C ASN A 763 -20.33 31.73 -14.44
N SER A 764 -19.46 31.93 -15.44
CA SER A 764 -18.53 33.06 -15.48
C SER A 764 -18.50 33.69 -16.87
N ILE A 765 -19.23 34.80 -17.02
CA ILE A 765 -19.27 35.60 -18.26
C ILE A 765 -17.91 36.25 -18.58
N LEU A 766 -17.06 36.41 -17.56
CA LEU A 766 -15.71 36.99 -17.62
C LEU A 766 -14.73 36.19 -18.50
N ARG A 767 -15.08 34.98 -18.96
CA ARG A 767 -14.27 34.23 -19.94
C ARG A 767 -14.71 34.38 -21.40
N LEU A 768 -15.92 34.88 -21.66
CA LEU A 768 -16.32 35.33 -23.00
C LEU A 768 -15.63 36.66 -23.36
N GLU A 769 -15.23 37.41 -22.34
CA GLU A 769 -14.46 38.66 -22.44
C GLU A 769 -13.14 38.44 -23.20
N ASN A 770 -12.42 37.34 -22.97
CA ASN A 770 -11.15 37.06 -23.67
C ASN A 770 -11.27 36.90 -25.19
N HIS A 771 -12.29 36.19 -25.69
CA HIS A 771 -12.51 36.08 -27.15
C HIS A 771 -13.02 37.40 -27.75
N THR A 772 -13.73 38.21 -26.94
CA THR A 772 -14.21 39.54 -27.32
C THR A 772 -13.04 40.53 -27.37
N GLU A 773 -12.06 40.40 -26.47
CA GLU A 773 -10.80 41.15 -26.45
C GLU A 773 -9.89 40.75 -27.61
N GLU A 774 -9.69 39.46 -27.88
CA GLU A 774 -8.94 38.99 -29.06
C GLU A 774 -9.61 39.41 -30.37
N ALA A 775 -10.95 39.33 -30.46
CA ALA A 775 -11.68 39.83 -31.62
C ALA A 775 -11.51 41.34 -31.80
N LYS A 776 -11.46 42.13 -30.72
CA LYS A 776 -11.13 43.56 -30.77
C LYS A 776 -9.68 43.80 -31.19
N GLU A 777 -8.71 43.06 -30.66
CA GLU A 777 -7.31 43.16 -31.04
C GLU A 777 -7.08 42.81 -32.52
N GLN A 778 -7.89 41.90 -33.06
CA GLN A 778 -7.85 41.49 -34.47
C GLN A 778 -8.80 42.30 -35.38
N ASN A 779 -9.42 43.38 -34.88
CA ASN A 779 -10.37 44.22 -35.62
C ASN A 779 -11.56 43.45 -36.24
N MET A 780 -12.03 42.38 -35.59
CA MET A 780 -13.17 41.60 -36.03
C MET A 780 -14.51 42.26 -35.61
N PRO A 781 -15.52 42.28 -36.48
CA PRO A 781 -16.83 42.85 -36.16
C PRO A 781 -17.56 42.01 -35.10
N MET A 782 -18.07 42.69 -34.06
CA MET A 782 -18.80 42.05 -32.95
C MET A 782 -20.26 42.48 -32.92
N TYR A 783 -21.16 41.52 -32.71
CA TYR A 783 -22.61 41.75 -32.71
C TYR A 783 -23.23 41.28 -31.39
N TYR A 784 -23.97 42.17 -30.73
CA TYR A 784 -24.75 41.83 -29.53
C TYR A 784 -26.17 41.41 -29.94
N ILE A 785 -26.58 40.21 -29.54
CA ILE A 785 -27.96 39.73 -29.72
C ILE A 785 -28.63 39.76 -28.34
N PRO A 786 -29.73 40.53 -28.17
CA PRO A 786 -30.44 40.62 -26.89
C PRO A 786 -30.90 39.24 -26.38
N SER A 787 -30.87 39.06 -25.05
CA SER A 787 -31.37 37.83 -24.42
C SER A 787 -32.86 37.65 -24.69
N ARG A 788 -33.28 36.39 -24.91
CA ARG A 788 -34.70 36.02 -24.94
C ARG A 788 -35.18 35.91 -23.48
N SER A 789 -36.03 36.82 -23.03
CA SER A 789 -36.48 36.88 -21.62
C SER A 789 -37.76 36.09 -21.31
N ASP A 790 -38.47 35.59 -22.33
CA ASP A 790 -39.88 35.18 -22.17
C ASP A 790 -40.09 33.67 -22.37
N TYR A 791 -39.24 32.81 -21.77
CA TYR A 791 -39.51 31.38 -21.70
C TYR A 791 -39.01 30.77 -20.38
N HIS A 792 -39.88 30.05 -19.67
CA HIS A 792 -39.56 29.32 -18.43
C HIS A 792 -39.67 27.83 -18.69
N LEU A 793 -38.58 27.09 -18.48
CA LEU A 793 -38.51 25.65 -18.71
C LEU A 793 -37.99 24.93 -17.46
N PRO A 794 -38.68 23.87 -17.00
CA PRO A 794 -38.45 23.30 -15.67
C PRO A 794 -37.06 22.66 -15.50
N PHE A 795 -36.43 22.19 -16.58
CA PHE A 795 -35.14 21.49 -16.53
C PHE A 795 -34.01 22.25 -17.25
N TYR A 796 -34.23 23.51 -17.64
CA TYR A 796 -33.18 24.34 -18.25
C TYR A 796 -32.09 24.65 -17.21
N GLY A 797 -30.83 24.35 -17.54
CA GLY A 797 -29.69 24.46 -16.62
C GLY A 797 -29.45 23.25 -15.71
N GLN A 798 -30.32 22.24 -15.70
CA GLN A 798 -30.12 20.98 -14.97
C GLN A 798 -29.68 19.87 -15.93
N VAL A 799 -28.53 19.24 -15.67
CA VAL A 799 -28.01 18.17 -16.53
C VAL A 799 -28.72 16.85 -16.24
N ASN A 800 -29.18 16.18 -17.30
CA ASN A 800 -29.79 14.85 -17.21
C ASN A 800 -28.75 13.77 -17.51
N GLU A 801 -28.27 13.08 -16.48
CA GLU A 801 -27.27 12.01 -16.59
C GLU A 801 -27.71 10.82 -17.45
N SER A 802 -29.03 10.59 -17.52
CA SER A 802 -29.62 9.50 -18.33
C SER A 802 -29.79 9.86 -19.80
N SER A 803 -29.54 11.12 -20.20
CA SER A 803 -29.61 11.53 -21.61
C SER A 803 -28.31 11.19 -22.34
N TYR A 804 -28.42 10.85 -23.63
CA TYR A 804 -27.28 10.41 -24.43
C TYR A 804 -26.16 11.46 -24.51
N PHE A 805 -26.52 12.74 -24.59
CA PHE A 805 -25.56 13.84 -24.61
C PHE A 805 -25.30 14.45 -23.24
N GLN A 806 -25.94 14.01 -22.15
CA GLN A 806 -25.72 14.55 -20.80
C GLN A 806 -25.67 16.09 -20.75
N THR A 807 -26.59 16.77 -21.46
CA THR A 807 -26.74 18.23 -21.42
C THR A 807 -27.97 18.61 -20.59
N SER A 808 -28.26 19.92 -20.46
CA SER A 808 -29.54 20.40 -19.91
C SER A 808 -30.62 20.53 -20.99
N GLN A 809 -31.87 20.71 -20.57
CA GLN A 809 -33.00 20.93 -21.47
C GLN A 809 -32.68 22.12 -22.40
N ILE A 810 -32.92 22.00 -23.71
CA ILE A 810 -32.63 23.01 -24.75
C ILE A 810 -31.13 23.39 -24.89
N THR A 811 -30.20 22.66 -24.25
CA THR A 811 -28.77 22.79 -24.56
C THR A 811 -28.41 21.84 -25.70
N HIS A 812 -27.85 22.38 -26.78
CA HIS A 812 -27.68 21.67 -28.05
C HIS A 812 -26.22 21.33 -28.35
N VAL A 813 -26.04 20.16 -28.97
CA VAL A 813 -24.90 19.88 -29.87
C VAL A 813 -25.37 20.20 -31.28
N GLY A 814 -24.62 21.04 -32.00
CA GLY A 814 -24.94 21.48 -33.34
C GLY A 814 -23.96 20.97 -34.38
N MET A 815 -24.44 20.57 -35.55
CA MET A 815 -23.59 20.27 -36.70
C MET A 815 -24.24 20.69 -38.02
N ILE A 816 -23.40 21.07 -38.98
CA ILE A 816 -23.82 21.31 -40.37
C ILE A 816 -23.37 20.13 -41.21
N ILE A 817 -24.35 19.49 -41.83
CA ILE A 817 -24.14 18.38 -42.73
C ILE A 817 -24.50 18.80 -44.15
N ASP A 818 -24.13 17.97 -45.12
CA ASP A 818 -24.52 18.20 -46.49
C ASP A 818 -26.04 18.04 -46.67
N ASN A 819 -26.53 18.33 -47.87
CA ASN A 819 -27.96 18.32 -48.14
C ASN A 819 -28.56 16.91 -48.28
N ASN A 820 -27.81 15.84 -47.96
CA ASN A 820 -28.31 14.49 -48.06
C ASN A 820 -29.13 14.11 -46.82
N ARG A 821 -30.45 14.17 -46.98
CA ARG A 821 -31.41 13.88 -45.91
C ARG A 821 -31.41 12.41 -45.46
N GLU A 822 -30.88 11.48 -46.24
CA GLU A 822 -30.79 10.07 -45.82
C GLU A 822 -29.85 9.89 -44.62
N TYR A 823 -28.88 10.79 -44.42
CA TYR A 823 -27.99 10.74 -43.26
C TYR A 823 -28.71 11.01 -41.94
N LEU A 824 -29.87 11.67 -41.99
CA LEU A 824 -30.69 11.92 -40.81
C LEU A 824 -31.28 10.64 -40.23
N ASN A 825 -31.56 9.66 -41.10
CA ASN A 825 -32.13 8.37 -40.69
C ASN A 825 -31.17 7.55 -39.82
N PHE A 826 -29.86 7.85 -39.84
CA PHE A 826 -28.93 7.21 -38.92
C PHE A 826 -29.23 7.55 -37.45
N TYR A 827 -29.71 8.75 -37.15
CA TYR A 827 -29.84 9.22 -35.78
C TYR A 827 -31.07 8.65 -35.07
N ASP A 828 -32.16 8.42 -35.79
CA ASP A 828 -33.35 7.75 -35.27
C ASP A 828 -33.27 6.23 -35.50
N ASP A 829 -32.98 5.75 -36.71
CA ASP A 829 -33.04 4.31 -37.00
C ASP A 829 -31.87 3.52 -36.39
N VAL A 830 -30.71 4.13 -36.14
CA VAL A 830 -29.53 3.45 -35.58
C VAL A 830 -29.22 3.88 -34.15
N LEU A 831 -29.20 5.19 -33.88
CA LEU A 831 -28.94 5.69 -32.51
C LEU A 831 -30.19 5.74 -31.64
N GLY A 832 -31.38 5.50 -32.20
CA GLY A 832 -32.63 5.44 -31.47
C GLY A 832 -33.17 6.80 -31.03
N PHE A 833 -32.58 7.93 -31.47
CA PHE A 833 -33.04 9.24 -31.04
C PHE A 833 -34.45 9.57 -31.54
N ARG A 834 -35.18 10.37 -30.77
CA ARG A 834 -36.48 10.87 -31.18
C ARG A 834 -36.28 12.10 -32.04
N ARG A 835 -36.61 12.05 -33.33
CA ARG A 835 -36.72 13.24 -34.18
C ARG A 835 -37.89 14.10 -33.69
N THR A 836 -37.61 15.25 -33.08
CA THR A 836 -38.62 16.14 -32.48
C THR A 836 -38.94 17.37 -33.30
N ARG A 837 -38.04 17.80 -34.20
CA ARG A 837 -38.33 18.82 -35.22
C ARG A 837 -37.75 18.41 -36.56
N ASP A 838 -38.46 18.77 -37.62
CA ASP A 838 -38.06 18.50 -39.00
C ASP A 838 -38.22 19.78 -39.86
N GLU A 839 -37.57 19.81 -41.02
CA GLU A 839 -37.38 20.99 -41.89
C GLU A 839 -38.70 21.72 -42.24
N THR A 840 -39.80 20.96 -42.32
CA THR A 840 -41.15 21.47 -42.61
C THR A 840 -41.71 22.42 -41.54
N THR A 841 -41.15 22.38 -40.32
CA THR A 841 -41.64 23.15 -39.16
C THR A 841 -40.70 24.26 -38.69
N CYS A 842 -39.46 24.30 -39.17
CA CYS A 842 -38.41 25.20 -38.66
C CYS A 842 -37.48 25.72 -39.77
N THR A 843 -38.04 26.33 -40.81
CA THR A 843 -37.25 27.05 -41.83
C THR A 843 -37.05 28.51 -41.42
N SER A 844 -35.82 29.00 -41.57
CA SER A 844 -35.38 30.36 -41.28
C SER A 844 -34.83 31.03 -42.55
N THR A 845 -35.37 32.19 -42.90
CA THR A 845 -34.95 32.99 -44.05
C THR A 845 -34.07 34.17 -43.64
N PHE A 846 -33.53 34.86 -44.64
CA PHE A 846 -32.76 36.09 -44.49
C PHE A 846 -33.50 37.21 -43.76
N ASP A 847 -34.84 37.23 -43.73
CA ASP A 847 -35.62 38.37 -43.21
C ASP A 847 -35.41 38.63 -41.70
N LYS A 848 -34.89 37.64 -40.96
CA LYS A 848 -34.62 37.76 -39.52
C LYS A 848 -33.17 38.24 -39.28
N PRO A 849 -32.94 39.42 -38.68
CA PRO A 849 -31.61 39.97 -38.46
C PRO A 849 -30.63 39.03 -37.73
N SER A 850 -31.11 38.29 -36.72
CA SER A 850 -30.29 37.30 -35.99
C SER A 850 -29.80 36.16 -36.88
N ASN A 851 -30.63 35.72 -37.82
CA ASN A 851 -30.33 34.61 -38.72
C ASN A 851 -29.30 35.03 -39.77
N ARG A 852 -29.40 36.28 -40.27
CA ARG A 852 -28.40 36.86 -41.17
C ARG A 852 -27.02 36.89 -40.52
N MET A 853 -26.94 37.31 -39.27
CA MET A 853 -25.66 37.47 -38.56
C MET A 853 -24.97 36.15 -38.23
N ILE A 854 -25.72 35.13 -37.76
CA ILE A 854 -25.12 33.87 -37.28
C ILE A 854 -24.44 33.09 -38.41
N PHE A 855 -25.06 33.00 -39.59
CA PHE A 855 -24.53 32.22 -40.71
C PHE A 855 -24.07 33.05 -41.91
N ASN A 856 -24.06 34.39 -41.80
CA ASN A 856 -23.81 35.29 -42.91
C ASN A 856 -24.70 34.97 -44.14
N LEU A 857 -26.00 34.74 -43.89
CA LEU A 857 -26.97 34.37 -44.93
C LEU A 857 -27.11 35.49 -45.97
N GLN A 858 -27.28 35.14 -47.23
CA GLN A 858 -27.66 36.04 -48.32
C GLN A 858 -29.18 36.09 -48.52
N GLU A 859 -29.72 37.11 -49.22
CA GLU A 859 -31.17 37.33 -49.40
C GLU A 859 -31.95 36.13 -49.96
N HIS A 860 -31.29 35.32 -50.79
CA HIS A 860 -31.89 34.15 -51.43
C HIS A 860 -31.64 32.83 -50.69
N GLU A 861 -30.89 32.87 -49.59
CA GLU A 861 -30.53 31.70 -48.80
C GLU A 861 -31.48 31.51 -47.62
N SER A 862 -31.74 30.24 -47.29
CA SER A 862 -32.41 29.85 -46.06
C SER A 862 -31.71 28.65 -45.44
N TYR A 863 -32.00 28.40 -44.17
CA TYR A 863 -31.63 27.15 -43.51
C TYR A 863 -32.80 26.60 -42.73
N ALA A 864 -32.84 25.28 -42.63
CA ALA A 864 -33.75 24.53 -41.79
C ALA A 864 -32.97 23.82 -40.69
N THR A 865 -33.67 23.43 -39.62
CA THR A 865 -33.08 22.66 -38.53
C THR A 865 -33.87 21.40 -38.26
N THR A 866 -33.15 20.29 -38.12
CA THR A 866 -33.69 19.01 -37.65
C THR A 866 -33.19 18.76 -36.23
N ASP A 867 -34.10 18.55 -35.29
CA ASP A 867 -33.75 18.33 -33.88
C ASP A 867 -34.04 16.87 -33.50
N PHE A 868 -33.06 16.25 -32.85
CA PHE A 868 -33.14 14.91 -32.26
C PHE A 868 -32.95 15.02 -30.76
N ASP A 869 -33.89 14.45 -30.00
CA ASP A 869 -33.88 14.43 -28.55
C ASP A 869 -33.83 12.98 -28.01
N ASP A 870 -33.73 12.87 -26.69
CA ASP A 870 -33.89 11.60 -25.97
C ASP A 870 -35.18 10.88 -26.42
N PRO A 871 -35.16 9.54 -26.60
CA PRO A 871 -36.32 8.74 -27.03
C PRO A 871 -37.61 8.99 -26.24
N ARG A 872 -37.48 9.39 -24.97
CA ARG A 872 -38.59 9.65 -24.03
C ARG A 872 -39.16 11.06 -24.16
N SER A 873 -38.55 11.94 -24.96
CA SER A 873 -38.96 13.33 -25.12
C SER A 873 -40.29 13.47 -25.86
N SER A 874 -41.13 14.40 -25.41
CA SER A 874 -42.34 14.79 -26.11
C SER A 874 -42.03 15.61 -27.38
N THR A 875 -42.77 15.34 -28.46
CA THR A 875 -42.73 16.11 -29.72
C THR A 875 -43.51 17.42 -29.64
N ASP A 876 -44.52 17.49 -28.78
CA ASP A 876 -45.55 18.54 -28.81
C ASP A 876 -45.64 19.36 -27.52
N ASP A 877 -45.03 18.90 -26.42
CA ASP A 877 -45.00 19.60 -25.13
C ASP A 877 -43.57 19.95 -24.69
N PRO A 878 -43.15 21.23 -24.80
CA PRO A 878 -41.85 21.72 -24.35
C PRO A 878 -41.56 21.47 -22.87
N GLN A 879 -42.58 21.35 -22.00
CA GLN A 879 -42.41 21.04 -20.58
C GLN A 879 -41.98 19.59 -20.35
N GLN A 880 -42.27 18.70 -21.31
CA GLN A 880 -41.96 17.26 -21.29
C GLN A 880 -40.83 16.88 -22.25
N MET A 881 -40.05 17.86 -22.73
CA MET A 881 -38.83 17.58 -23.49
C MET A 881 -37.71 17.21 -22.52
N HIS A 882 -37.01 16.10 -22.76
CA HIS A 882 -35.85 15.72 -21.96
C HIS A 882 -34.58 16.41 -22.47
N SER A 883 -33.59 16.54 -21.61
CA SER A 883 -32.29 17.15 -21.96
C SER A 883 -31.47 16.30 -22.94
N GLY A 884 -30.51 16.91 -23.65
CA GLY A 884 -29.67 16.21 -24.63
C GLY A 884 -30.13 16.34 -26.07
N ARG A 885 -30.19 17.57 -26.62
CA ARG A 885 -30.62 17.79 -28.01
C ARG A 885 -29.46 17.81 -29.00
N LEU A 886 -29.57 17.04 -30.08
CA LEU A 886 -28.78 17.19 -31.29
C LEU A 886 -29.55 18.03 -32.30
N LYS A 887 -29.00 19.17 -32.69
CA LYS A 887 -29.53 20.07 -33.72
C LYS A 887 -28.69 19.96 -34.97
N ILE A 888 -29.28 19.52 -36.07
CA ILE A 888 -28.64 19.45 -37.37
C ILE A 888 -29.16 20.60 -38.21
N ILE A 889 -28.24 21.37 -38.80
CA ILE A 889 -28.56 22.53 -39.63
C ILE A 889 -28.28 22.21 -41.09
N HIS A 890 -29.29 22.45 -41.92
CA HIS A 890 -29.24 22.23 -43.35
C HIS A 890 -29.56 23.54 -44.06
N PHE A 891 -28.77 23.88 -45.07
CA PHE A 891 -29.04 25.06 -45.88
C PHE A 891 -29.82 24.66 -47.14
N SER A 892 -30.61 25.59 -47.66
CA SER A 892 -31.38 25.38 -48.89
C SER A 892 -30.48 24.98 -50.07
N ASP A 893 -31.03 24.28 -51.05
CA ASP A 893 -30.33 23.86 -52.28
C ASP A 893 -29.64 25.01 -53.04
N LYS A 894 -30.10 26.25 -52.81
CA LYS A 894 -29.53 27.48 -53.40
C LYS A 894 -28.28 27.98 -52.69
N THR A 895 -27.98 27.44 -51.50
CA THR A 895 -26.83 27.81 -50.68
C THR A 895 -25.64 26.94 -51.04
N GLN A 896 -24.59 27.54 -51.57
CA GLN A 896 -23.34 26.82 -51.82
C GLN A 896 -22.53 26.73 -50.52
N LEU A 897 -22.28 25.51 -50.03
CA LEU A 897 -21.48 25.25 -48.84
C LEU A 897 -20.13 24.64 -49.22
N ASP A 898 -19.06 25.21 -48.67
CA ASP A 898 -17.74 24.59 -48.77
C ASP A 898 -17.72 23.28 -47.99
N ASN A 899 -17.27 22.20 -48.64
CA ASN A 899 -17.17 20.88 -48.03
C ASN A 899 -15.77 20.65 -47.45
N ASN A 900 -15.65 20.88 -46.14
CA ASN A 900 -14.40 20.72 -45.40
C ASN A 900 -14.44 19.51 -44.46
N ILE A 901 -15.29 18.51 -44.73
CA ILE A 901 -15.41 17.32 -43.88
C ILE A 901 -14.07 16.57 -43.73
N SER A 902 -13.21 16.60 -44.75
CA SER A 902 -11.86 16.02 -44.72
C SER A 902 -10.98 16.61 -43.62
N TYR A 903 -11.21 17.89 -43.28
CA TYR A 903 -10.51 18.66 -42.24
C TYR A 903 -11.22 18.62 -40.88
N ALA A 904 -12.30 17.84 -40.74
CA ALA A 904 -13.04 17.67 -39.48
C ALA A 904 -13.09 16.20 -39.02
N ASN A 905 -12.28 15.33 -39.64
CA ASN A 905 -12.24 13.90 -39.37
C ASN A 905 -11.41 13.55 -38.13
N PRO A 906 -11.56 12.33 -37.58
CA PRO A 906 -10.60 11.77 -36.65
C PRO A 906 -9.14 12.01 -37.09
N GLY A 907 -8.30 12.53 -36.20
CA GLY A 907 -6.91 12.89 -36.50
C GLY A 907 -6.70 14.34 -36.96
N SER A 908 -7.74 15.08 -37.33
CA SER A 908 -7.64 16.49 -37.76
C SER A 908 -7.42 17.41 -36.55
N LEU A 909 -6.66 18.51 -36.71
CA LEU A 909 -6.47 19.52 -35.66
C LEU A 909 -7.67 20.48 -35.54
N GLY A 910 -8.39 20.48 -34.42
CA GLY A 910 -9.49 21.42 -34.18
C GLY A 910 -10.59 20.86 -33.27
N TYR A 911 -11.73 21.56 -33.19
CA TYR A 911 -12.91 21.06 -32.48
C TYR A 911 -13.56 19.93 -33.29
N SER A 912 -13.46 18.70 -32.80
CA SER A 912 -14.17 17.53 -33.34
C SER A 912 -14.95 16.86 -32.22
N LEU A 913 -16.28 17.01 -32.24
CA LEU A 913 -17.20 16.21 -31.43
C LEU A 913 -17.50 14.96 -32.24
N TYR A 914 -16.91 13.82 -31.89
CA TYR A 914 -16.89 12.65 -32.76
C TYR A 914 -18.28 12.09 -33.10
N THR A 915 -18.41 11.62 -34.34
CA THR A 915 -19.42 10.65 -34.80
C THR A 915 -18.67 9.53 -35.52
N LEU A 916 -19.19 8.30 -35.45
CA LEU A 916 -18.63 7.15 -36.18
C LEU A 916 -18.85 7.35 -37.68
N ARG A 917 -17.80 7.13 -38.50
CA ARG A 917 -17.96 7.08 -39.95
C ARG A 917 -18.48 5.71 -40.34
N VAL A 918 -19.62 5.69 -40.99
CA VAL A 918 -20.34 4.46 -41.36
C VAL A 918 -20.43 4.35 -42.88
N ASN A 919 -20.06 3.19 -43.43
CA ASN A 919 -20.14 2.95 -44.88
C ASN A 919 -21.56 2.57 -45.32
N SER A 920 -22.38 2.09 -44.39
CA SER A 920 -23.79 1.77 -44.55
C SER A 920 -24.46 1.87 -43.19
N ILE A 921 -25.68 2.44 -43.16
CA ILE A 921 -26.52 2.54 -41.97
C ILE A 921 -26.78 1.13 -41.40
N GLN A 922 -27.08 0.17 -42.28
CA GLN A 922 -27.37 -1.22 -41.92
C GLN A 922 -26.16 -1.97 -41.34
N MET A 923 -24.97 -1.86 -41.95
CA MET A 923 -23.73 -2.43 -41.39
C MET A 923 -23.36 -1.84 -40.02
N SER A 924 -23.84 -0.64 -39.73
CA SER A 924 -23.48 0.09 -38.51
C SER A 924 -24.36 -0.31 -37.35
N HIS A 925 -25.65 -0.55 -37.63
CA HIS A 925 -26.55 -1.23 -36.72
C HIS A 925 -25.96 -2.59 -36.28
N GLU A 926 -25.49 -3.41 -37.22
CA GLU A 926 -24.84 -4.71 -36.92
C GLU A 926 -23.54 -4.56 -36.11
N LYS A 927 -22.68 -3.58 -36.44
CA LYS A 927 -21.46 -3.30 -35.67
C LYS A 927 -21.74 -2.81 -34.26
N PHE A 928 -22.76 -1.98 -34.07
CA PHE A 928 -23.09 -1.42 -32.76
C PHE A 928 -23.57 -2.51 -31.79
N GLU A 929 -24.45 -3.40 -32.27
CA GLU A 929 -24.86 -4.61 -31.56
C GLU A 929 -23.67 -5.53 -31.20
N THR A 930 -22.74 -5.71 -32.14
CA THR A 930 -21.54 -6.54 -31.91
C THR A 930 -20.59 -5.91 -30.88
N VAL A 931 -20.40 -4.59 -30.88
CA VAL A 931 -19.55 -3.88 -29.91
C VAL A 931 -20.18 -3.86 -28.52
N MET A 932 -21.51 -3.72 -28.41
CA MET A 932 -22.22 -3.80 -27.14
C MET A 932 -22.20 -5.21 -26.51
N GLN A 933 -21.93 -6.26 -27.30
CA GLN A 933 -21.69 -7.61 -26.79
C GLN A 933 -20.21 -7.84 -26.37
N LEU A 934 -19.30 -6.96 -26.77
CA LEU A 934 -17.86 -7.03 -26.47
C LEU A 934 -17.43 -6.09 -25.33
N ILE A 935 -18.31 -5.17 -24.91
CA ILE A 935 -18.19 -4.30 -23.73
C ILE A 935 -19.02 -4.92 -22.63
#